data_AF-A0A1Y4CC75-F1
#
_entry.id   AF-A0A1Y4CC75-F1
#
_cell.length_a   1.000
_cell.length_b   1.000
_cell.length_c   1.000
_cell.angle_alpha   90.00
_cell.angle_beta   90.00
_cell.angle_gamma   90.00
#
_symmetry.space_group_name_H-M   'P 1'
#
loop_
_entity.id
_entity.type
_entity.pdbx_description
1 polymer ?
#
loop_
_entity_poly.entity_id
_entity_poly.type
_entity_poly.pdbx_seq_one_letter_code
_entity_poly.pdbx_strand_id
1 'polypeptide(L)'
;MNSFSFRCNITAKVKTVVAVMMAASLVLSCNKNEPEAEPPGPDPEAKFYAITFEESGLYSVAVQDSAKAGESVEVTVGLTDPAIRVTSIMYNDSECKRVSYDESSNSYVYSFTMPEEDVLLTVNTSSLRFGIVCETNELWQYSGASEAIAGDQVDFSITVVDNTYGIISVSYGEGEDETCTLVGNPEISNTMATYNFTFTMPEKDVTLSPVAGTPVNRIYRQYYEDGTMTIRVQNHYRVDFNDPTADEYGNVTDPDDPYWPGARIVESAKGETVLFLVDFALGYDSPDYHQNNPDGFITVTGLYTGAAVPIAWTLDPLMGLQAWGFTMPAEPVLIESKTTELSTYAGEEFVGDYDGFYIHYGVGYSSTVQTAVAPDVDFDLGANTVFNLKSSSSDRTPGYEYDIMGLYTYDENTGIIEYDFDSCRDEQGRDKDGFGISGTYGSEAWIVSVVDLEDGGLSENFRYYFSMKESAGVTGFISASNENGNRFLFQVAASAGTQYWYYDASGARTLYKAEADFSGKDINEEGAVSKINDESGETLVKYSFANGVPVFMLKGAEAGTYSGESGELVLDGFGEGSLAGTQGTYDVDGNIVVFTDASSVSTTMTIDKVSHTYALIGGEGEWDGPTEFSLITETGVGGPSNKVFITVTLDSGEKGQAKIQARFFGPYNSDDPYAYGSEELINDTQAYVYDSSAETLIISNVLQGKSGAWGSERKDIVFEVSPDKGSLTFTMDWIISTANPNKYVGVTGLSLTAVE
;
A
#
# COMPACT_ATOMS: atom_id res chain seq x y z
N MET A 1 21.88 -0.32 44.82
CA MET A 1 21.33 0.29 46.06
C MET A 1 19.92 0.76 45.71
N ASN A 2 18.94 -0.15 45.74
CA ASN A 2 17.97 -0.37 46.82
C ASN A 2 17.27 0.92 47.25
N SER A 3 15.95 1.05 47.33
CA SER A 3 14.78 0.32 46.82
C SER A 3 13.57 1.08 47.40
N PHE A 4 12.53 1.23 46.60
CA PHE A 4 11.17 1.65 46.97
C PHE A 4 10.67 1.12 48.34
N SER A 5 9.84 1.91 49.04
CA SER A 5 8.41 1.54 49.19
C SER A 5 7.55 2.58 49.93
N PHE A 6 6.39 2.76 49.32
CA PHE A 6 5.11 3.37 49.70
C PHE A 6 4.50 3.03 51.08
N ARG A 7 3.45 3.84 51.38
CA ARG A 7 2.21 3.60 52.18
C ARG A 7 2.18 4.07 53.65
N CYS A 8 1.52 5.23 53.84
CA CYS A 8 0.17 5.37 54.39
C CYS A 8 -0.34 4.22 55.28
N ASN A 9 -0.74 4.52 56.53
CA ASN A 9 -2.14 4.65 56.98
C ASN A 9 -2.33 4.39 58.51
N ILE A 10 -3.19 5.22 59.14
CA ILE A 10 -4.10 4.90 60.27
C ILE A 10 -3.38 4.67 61.63
N THR A 11 -3.70 5.27 62.78
CA THR A 11 -5.01 5.58 63.37
C THR A 11 -4.86 6.54 64.55
N ALA A 12 -5.94 7.30 64.72
CA ALA A 12 -6.40 8.08 65.84
C ALA A 12 -6.27 7.47 67.27
N LYS A 13 -6.14 8.43 68.21
CA LYS A 13 -6.79 8.55 69.54
C LYS A 13 -6.55 7.45 70.59
N VAL A 14 -6.24 7.87 71.83
CA VAL A 14 -7.19 7.91 72.97
C VAL A 14 -6.46 8.09 74.32
N LYS A 15 -6.92 9.10 75.07
CA LYS A 15 -7.03 9.27 76.55
C LYS A 15 -5.80 9.23 77.48
N THR A 16 -5.63 10.38 78.13
CA THR A 16 -5.75 10.62 79.58
C THR A 16 -4.90 9.78 80.52
N VAL A 17 -3.94 10.43 81.21
CA VAL A 17 -3.69 10.20 82.65
C VAL A 17 -3.32 11.53 83.32
N VAL A 18 -3.99 11.77 84.44
CA VAL A 18 -3.83 12.84 85.44
C VAL A 18 -2.62 12.56 86.34
N ALA A 19 -1.82 13.57 86.67
CA ALA A 19 -0.97 13.65 87.87
C ALA A 19 -0.66 15.15 88.13
N VAL A 20 -1.35 15.83 89.05
CA VAL A 20 -1.05 15.97 90.49
C VAL A 20 0.41 16.33 90.78
N MET A 21 0.65 17.61 91.09
CA MET A 21 1.58 18.04 92.15
C MET A 21 1.22 19.46 92.61
N MET A 22 0.61 19.58 93.79
CA MET A 22 0.69 20.75 94.65
C MET A 22 1.75 20.49 95.73
N ALA A 23 2.55 21.49 96.06
CA ALA A 23 2.55 22.14 97.37
C ALA A 23 3.93 22.79 97.67
N ALA A 24 3.91 24.07 98.04
CA ALA A 24 4.39 24.51 99.36
C ALA A 24 4.15 26.02 99.53
N SER A 25 3.22 26.35 100.43
CA SER A 25 3.06 27.67 101.04
C SER A 25 4.08 27.85 102.16
N LEU A 26 4.42 29.10 102.46
CA LEU A 26 5.00 29.49 103.76
C LEU A 26 4.27 30.73 104.29
N VAL A 27 3.70 30.56 105.48
CA VAL A 27 3.03 31.56 106.31
C VAL A 27 3.99 31.94 107.44
N LEU A 28 4.04 33.21 107.83
CA LEU A 28 4.52 33.61 109.15
C LEU A 28 3.49 34.51 109.83
N SER A 29 3.13 34.13 111.06
CA SER A 29 2.28 34.84 112.02
C SER A 29 3.12 35.50 113.12
N CYS A 30 2.61 36.57 113.74
CA CYS A 30 2.91 36.92 115.15
C CYS A 30 1.83 37.85 115.74
N ASN A 31 1.60 37.77 117.06
CA ASN A 31 0.48 38.35 117.80
C ASN A 31 0.95 39.13 119.07
N LYS A 32 0.14 40.14 119.48
CA LYS A 32 -0.04 40.82 120.81
C LYS A 32 0.94 41.90 121.37
N ASN A 33 0.52 43.18 121.53
CA ASN A 33 -0.20 43.81 122.70
C ASN A 33 -0.16 45.39 122.70
N GLU A 34 -1.36 46.03 122.76
CA GLU A 34 -1.86 47.33 123.36
C GLU A 34 -1.06 48.68 123.44
N PRO A 35 -1.71 49.88 123.63
CA PRO A 35 -3.15 50.22 123.75
C PRO A 35 -3.70 51.44 122.92
N GLU A 36 -5.05 51.50 122.87
CA GLU A 36 -6.05 52.59 122.71
C GLU A 36 -5.76 53.92 121.96
N ALA A 37 -6.60 54.20 120.95
CA ALA A 37 -7.29 55.49 120.76
C ALA A 37 -8.56 55.31 119.88
N GLU A 38 -9.66 55.96 120.26
CA GLU A 38 -11.01 55.92 119.63
C GLU A 38 -11.13 56.76 118.32
N PRO A 39 -12.24 56.62 117.54
CA PRO A 39 -12.23 56.50 116.07
C PRO A 39 -12.70 57.75 115.28
N PRO A 40 -12.79 57.67 113.93
CA PRO A 40 -14.07 58.06 113.31
C PRO A 40 -14.52 57.23 112.07
N GLY A 41 -15.80 56.84 112.05
CA GLY A 41 -16.76 56.83 110.90
C GLY A 41 -16.58 55.87 109.70
N PRO A 42 -17.66 55.18 109.21
CA PRO A 42 -17.61 54.35 108.00
C PRO A 42 -17.97 55.12 106.72
N ASP A 43 -17.35 54.76 105.59
CA ASP A 43 -17.63 55.20 104.20
C ASP A 43 -18.32 54.03 103.44
N PRO A 44 -19.23 54.26 102.47
CA PRO A 44 -20.16 53.25 101.95
C PRO A 44 -19.54 52.30 100.90
N GLU A 45 -20.04 51.06 100.83
CA GLU A 45 -19.62 50.00 99.90
C GLU A 45 -19.84 50.37 98.41
N ALA A 46 -18.83 50.10 97.57
CA ALA A 46 -18.87 50.34 96.12
C ALA A 46 -19.70 49.27 95.38
N LYS A 47 -20.62 49.70 94.50
CA LYS A 47 -21.44 48.83 93.63
C LYS A 47 -20.70 48.42 92.35
N PHE A 48 -20.87 47.16 91.95
CA PHE A 48 -20.36 46.57 90.71
C PHE A 48 -21.53 46.27 89.76
N TYR A 49 -21.24 46.33 88.46
CA TYR A 49 -22.20 46.10 87.38
C TYR A 49 -21.63 45.09 86.37
N ALA A 50 -22.49 44.27 85.77
CA ALA A 50 -22.09 43.20 84.88
C ALA A 50 -21.78 43.71 83.46
N ILE A 51 -20.88 43.02 82.75
CA ILE A 51 -20.56 43.26 81.35
C ILE A 51 -20.86 41.99 80.58
N THR A 52 -21.65 42.12 79.52
CA THR A 52 -22.04 41.02 78.63
C THR A 52 -21.79 41.40 77.18
N PHE A 53 -21.63 40.43 76.29
CA PHE A 53 -21.45 40.65 74.86
C PHE A 53 -22.00 39.45 74.08
N GLU A 54 -22.31 39.65 72.81
CA GLU A 54 -22.74 38.56 71.92
C GLU A 54 -21.51 37.82 71.35
N GLU A 55 -21.51 36.48 71.42
CA GLU A 55 -20.48 35.66 70.80
C GLU A 55 -20.64 35.63 69.27
N SER A 56 -19.52 35.72 68.54
CA SER A 56 -19.47 35.67 67.08
C SER A 56 -18.40 34.69 66.61
N GLY A 57 -18.63 34.04 65.46
CA GLY A 57 -17.59 33.24 64.80
C GLY A 57 -16.50 34.08 64.12
N LEU A 58 -16.75 35.38 63.93
CA LEU A 58 -15.88 36.27 63.15
C LEU A 58 -14.82 36.98 64.01
N TYR A 59 -15.05 37.08 65.32
CA TYR A 59 -14.17 37.75 66.27
C TYR A 59 -14.31 37.15 67.67
N SER A 60 -13.31 37.37 68.51
CA SER A 60 -13.30 37.01 69.94
C SER A 60 -13.21 38.27 70.78
N VAL A 61 -13.94 38.32 71.90
CA VAL A 61 -13.93 39.45 72.84
C VAL A 61 -13.34 39.00 74.17
N ALA A 62 -12.34 39.74 74.65
CA ALA A 62 -11.75 39.56 75.98
C ALA A 62 -11.99 40.83 76.81
N VAL A 63 -12.81 40.69 77.86
CA VAL A 63 -13.19 41.73 78.81
C VAL A 63 -13.47 41.08 80.17
N GLN A 64 -13.40 41.85 81.25
CA GLN A 64 -13.82 41.40 82.59
C GLN A 64 -15.36 41.30 82.70
N ASP A 65 -15.86 40.32 83.47
CA ASP A 65 -17.31 40.03 83.59
C ASP A 65 -18.10 41.13 84.34
N SER A 66 -17.43 42.00 85.10
CA SER A 66 -18.03 43.12 85.83
C SER A 66 -16.99 44.16 86.24
N ALA A 67 -17.43 45.40 86.51
CA ALA A 67 -16.56 46.51 86.96
C ALA A 67 -17.30 47.45 87.92
N LYS A 68 -16.57 48.28 88.68
CA LYS A 68 -17.19 49.31 89.55
C LYS A 68 -17.62 50.52 88.72
N ALA A 69 -18.72 51.17 89.09
CA ALA A 69 -19.11 52.42 88.47
C ALA A 69 -17.98 53.48 88.56
N GLY A 70 -17.68 54.13 87.43
CA GLY A 70 -16.58 55.08 87.29
C GLY A 70 -15.21 54.45 86.97
N GLU A 71 -15.08 53.12 86.96
CA GLU A 71 -13.85 52.42 86.60
C GLU A 71 -13.65 52.38 85.07
N SER A 72 -12.40 52.52 84.61
CA SER A 72 -12.07 52.37 83.19
C SER A 72 -11.92 50.88 82.85
N VAL A 73 -12.72 50.39 81.92
CA VAL A 73 -12.71 49.00 81.46
C VAL A 73 -12.09 48.94 80.08
N GLU A 74 -11.14 48.02 79.87
CA GLU A 74 -10.57 47.72 78.56
C GLU A 74 -11.22 46.47 77.95
N VAL A 75 -11.49 46.55 76.65
CA VAL A 75 -12.09 45.50 75.82
C VAL A 75 -11.12 45.21 74.69
N THR A 76 -10.67 43.96 74.59
CA THR A 76 -9.82 43.51 73.47
C THR A 76 -10.66 42.64 72.53
N VAL A 77 -10.69 43.00 71.25
CA VAL A 77 -11.37 42.23 70.20
C VAL A 77 -10.34 41.69 69.23
N GLY A 78 -10.11 40.38 69.23
CA GLY A 78 -9.27 39.68 68.26
C GLY A 78 -10.10 39.21 67.08
N LEU A 79 -9.68 39.53 65.86
CA LEU A 79 -10.38 39.08 64.66
C LEU A 79 -10.04 37.62 64.34
N THR A 80 -11.06 36.82 64.10
CA THR A 80 -10.92 35.42 63.66
C THR A 80 -11.01 35.32 62.14
N ASP A 81 -11.80 36.20 61.52
CA ASP A 81 -11.89 36.36 60.07
C ASP A 81 -11.02 37.55 59.63
N PRO A 82 -9.98 37.34 58.79
CA PRO A 82 -9.10 38.40 58.32
C PRO A 82 -9.75 39.30 57.27
N ALA A 83 -10.90 38.92 56.68
CA ALA A 83 -11.60 39.70 55.65
C ALA A 83 -12.53 40.79 56.21
N ILE A 84 -12.49 41.04 57.53
CA ILE A 84 -13.29 42.07 58.20
C ILE A 84 -12.42 42.97 59.08
N ARG A 85 -12.95 44.12 59.48
CA ARG A 85 -12.36 45.00 60.50
C ARG A 85 -13.41 45.44 61.52
N VAL A 86 -12.98 45.71 62.75
CA VAL A 86 -13.84 46.35 63.77
C VAL A 86 -14.00 47.82 63.42
N THR A 87 -15.24 48.27 63.24
CA THR A 87 -15.56 49.69 62.96
C THR A 87 -15.79 50.47 64.24
N SER A 88 -16.56 49.91 65.18
CA SER A 88 -16.77 50.48 66.50
C SER A 88 -17.18 49.39 67.50
N ILE A 89 -17.00 49.69 68.79
CA ILE A 89 -17.56 48.88 69.87
C ILE A 89 -18.48 49.80 70.67
N MET A 90 -19.73 49.43 70.82
CA MET A 90 -20.70 50.14 71.64
C MET A 90 -20.80 49.48 73.00
N TYR A 91 -20.91 50.27 74.06
CA TYR A 91 -21.35 49.84 75.39
C TYR A 91 -22.75 50.45 75.62
N ASN A 92 -23.76 49.60 75.72
CA ASN A 92 -25.17 49.98 75.61
C ASN A 92 -25.39 50.82 74.34
N ASP A 93 -25.73 52.10 74.48
CA ASP A 93 -25.95 53.04 73.37
C ASP A 93 -24.78 54.03 73.14
N SER A 94 -23.66 53.86 73.85
CA SER A 94 -22.52 54.78 73.78
C SER A 94 -21.29 54.11 73.17
N GLU A 95 -20.48 54.87 72.43
CA GLU A 95 -19.31 54.31 71.74
C GLU A 95 -18.11 54.21 72.69
N CYS A 96 -17.43 53.05 72.70
CA CYS A 96 -16.18 52.86 73.41
C CYS A 96 -15.07 53.70 72.74
N LYS A 97 -14.14 54.20 73.54
CA LYS A 97 -12.97 54.94 73.06
C LYS A 97 -11.88 53.97 72.61
N ARG A 98 -11.50 54.03 71.34
CA ARG A 98 -10.37 53.24 70.80
C ARG A 98 -9.06 53.62 71.50
N VAL A 99 -8.34 52.62 71.99
CA VAL A 99 -7.04 52.76 72.67
C VAL A 99 -5.90 52.47 71.70
N SER A 100 -5.91 51.29 71.08
CA SER A 100 -4.84 50.84 70.18
C SER A 100 -5.31 49.74 69.24
N TYR A 101 -4.46 49.40 68.26
CA TYR A 101 -4.58 48.24 67.39
C TYR A 101 -3.21 47.55 67.36
N ASP A 102 -3.20 46.23 67.58
CA ASP A 102 -2.00 45.39 67.49
C ASP A 102 -2.03 44.60 66.18
N GLU A 103 -1.13 44.95 65.26
CA GLU A 103 -0.97 44.30 63.96
C GLU A 103 -0.53 42.84 64.08
N SER A 104 0.26 42.50 65.10
CA SER A 104 0.86 41.16 65.23
C SER A 104 -0.14 40.10 65.70
N SER A 105 -1.15 40.52 66.47
CA SER A 105 -2.23 39.65 66.95
C SER A 105 -3.59 39.98 66.33
N ASN A 106 -3.63 40.84 65.32
CA ASN A 106 -4.83 41.36 64.65
C ASN A 106 -5.96 41.71 65.64
N SER A 107 -5.62 42.48 66.68
CA SER A 107 -6.50 42.74 67.84
C SER A 107 -6.71 44.23 68.07
N TYR A 108 -7.96 44.63 68.29
CA TYR A 108 -8.34 46.00 68.62
C TYR A 108 -8.58 46.15 70.11
N VAL A 109 -8.01 47.19 70.72
CA VAL A 109 -8.24 47.52 72.13
C VAL A 109 -9.06 48.79 72.23
N TYR A 110 -10.18 48.71 72.94
CA TYR A 110 -11.08 49.81 73.25
C TYR A 110 -11.22 49.96 74.76
N SER A 111 -11.67 51.13 75.21
CA SER A 111 -11.95 51.39 76.61
C SER A 111 -13.25 52.17 76.78
N PHE A 112 -13.94 51.94 77.89
CA PHE A 112 -15.07 52.77 78.31
C PHE A 112 -15.03 52.96 79.83
N THR A 113 -15.75 53.96 80.33
CA THR A 113 -15.92 54.15 81.78
C THR A 113 -17.22 53.48 82.20
N MET A 114 -17.15 52.57 83.16
CA MET A 114 -18.29 51.78 83.60
C MET A 114 -19.40 52.70 84.14
N PRO A 115 -20.62 52.66 83.57
CA PRO A 115 -21.74 53.43 84.08
C PRO A 115 -22.32 52.80 85.36
N GLU A 116 -23.28 53.48 85.99
CA GLU A 116 -24.04 52.94 87.14
C GLU A 116 -25.15 51.95 86.72
N GLU A 117 -24.89 51.12 85.70
CA GLU A 117 -25.79 50.10 85.15
C GLU A 117 -25.00 48.96 84.47
N ASP A 118 -25.66 47.82 84.25
CA ASP A 118 -25.08 46.70 83.50
C ASP A 118 -24.85 47.11 82.03
N VAL A 119 -23.80 46.55 81.43
CA VAL A 119 -23.33 46.89 80.08
C VAL A 119 -23.48 45.71 79.14
N LEU A 120 -24.07 45.96 77.97
CA LEU A 120 -24.00 45.10 76.79
C LEU A 120 -23.01 45.70 75.79
N LEU A 121 -21.98 44.94 75.42
CA LEU A 121 -21.04 45.32 74.38
C LEU A 121 -21.50 44.79 73.02
N THR A 122 -21.56 45.68 72.03
CA THR A 122 -21.85 45.35 70.63
C THR A 122 -20.66 45.71 69.76
N VAL A 123 -20.05 44.71 69.12
CA VAL A 123 -18.94 44.93 68.17
C VAL A 123 -19.51 45.06 66.76
N ASN A 124 -19.31 46.23 66.15
CA ASN A 124 -19.66 46.47 64.77
C ASN A 124 -18.46 46.16 63.86
N THR A 125 -18.69 45.43 62.77
CA THR A 125 -17.65 45.05 61.80
C THR A 125 -18.04 45.44 60.38
N SER A 126 -17.04 45.63 59.51
CA SER A 126 -17.22 45.83 58.06
C SER A 126 -16.26 44.93 57.28
N SER A 127 -16.69 44.39 56.14
CA SER A 127 -15.81 43.67 55.21
C SER A 127 -14.74 44.59 54.61
N LEU A 128 -13.54 44.06 54.42
CA LEU A 128 -12.44 44.70 53.71
C LEU A 128 -12.63 44.47 52.20
N ARG A 129 -12.82 45.56 51.45
CA ARG A 129 -12.82 45.57 49.98
C ARG A 129 -11.50 46.12 49.50
N PHE A 130 -10.92 45.46 48.51
CA PHE A 130 -9.64 45.80 47.91
C PHE A 130 -9.85 46.18 46.44
N GLY A 131 -9.10 47.17 45.97
CA GLY A 131 -9.20 47.69 44.61
C GLY A 131 -8.58 46.76 43.59
N ILE A 132 -9.17 46.73 42.39
CA ILE A 132 -8.66 46.00 41.23
C ILE A 132 -8.44 47.01 40.12
N VAL A 133 -7.19 47.10 39.65
CA VAL A 133 -6.80 48.00 38.56
C VAL A 133 -6.25 47.17 37.41
N CYS A 134 -6.77 47.38 36.21
CA CYS A 134 -6.20 46.87 34.97
C CYS A 134 -6.08 48.05 34.00
N GLU A 135 -4.90 48.28 33.43
CA GLU A 135 -4.74 49.31 32.42
C GLU A 135 -5.44 48.90 31.12
N THR A 136 -6.31 49.78 30.61
CA THR A 136 -6.87 49.66 29.26
C THR A 136 -6.06 50.52 28.30
N ASN A 137 -5.86 50.03 27.07
CA ASN A 137 -5.05 50.71 26.08
C ASN A 137 -5.60 50.49 24.67
N GLU A 138 -4.86 50.91 23.64
CA GLU A 138 -5.26 50.75 22.24
C GLU A 138 -5.27 49.30 21.76
N LEU A 139 -4.63 48.37 22.48
CA LEU A 139 -4.53 46.95 22.14
C LEU A 139 -5.61 46.10 22.82
N TRP A 140 -5.99 46.42 24.06
CA TRP A 140 -7.00 45.65 24.80
C TRP A 140 -7.90 46.49 25.73
N GLN A 141 -9.08 45.95 26.00
CA GLN A 141 -10.09 46.47 26.90
C GLN A 141 -10.32 45.50 28.06
N TYR A 142 -10.45 46.04 29.28
CA TYR A 142 -10.77 45.30 30.49
C TYR A 142 -12.25 45.46 30.82
N SER A 143 -12.89 44.34 31.20
CA SER A 143 -14.24 44.31 31.73
C SER A 143 -14.28 43.40 32.96
N GLY A 144 -14.51 43.97 34.13
CA GLY A 144 -14.57 43.24 35.39
C GLY A 144 -14.91 44.15 36.56
N ALA A 145 -14.94 43.59 37.77
CA ALA A 145 -15.14 44.37 38.99
C ALA A 145 -13.96 45.33 39.23
N SER A 146 -14.23 46.50 39.82
CA SER A 146 -13.18 47.46 40.25
C SER A 146 -12.76 47.27 41.70
N GLU A 147 -13.48 46.43 42.46
CA GLU A 147 -13.18 46.07 43.84
C GLU A 147 -13.81 44.70 44.18
N ALA A 148 -13.18 43.94 45.07
CA ALA A 148 -13.70 42.66 45.57
C ALA A 148 -13.34 42.46 47.06
N ILE A 149 -14.01 41.50 47.72
CA ILE A 149 -13.69 41.12 49.11
C ILE A 149 -12.57 40.08 49.07
N ALA A 150 -11.62 40.16 50.01
CA ALA A 150 -10.58 39.14 50.11
C ALA A 150 -11.18 37.73 50.26
N GLY A 151 -10.64 36.77 49.52
CA GLY A 151 -11.13 35.39 49.43
C GLY A 151 -12.22 35.15 48.38
N ASP A 152 -12.82 36.19 47.80
CA ASP A 152 -13.79 36.02 46.71
C ASP A 152 -13.11 35.57 45.41
N GLN A 153 -13.81 34.76 44.62
CA GLN A 153 -13.46 34.52 43.22
C GLN A 153 -13.85 35.73 42.38
N VAL A 154 -12.90 36.24 41.60
CA VAL A 154 -13.09 37.39 40.72
C VAL A 154 -12.95 36.96 39.28
N ASP A 155 -14.06 37.01 38.55
CA ASP A 155 -14.10 36.78 37.11
C ASP A 155 -14.02 38.11 36.35
N PHE A 156 -13.20 38.15 35.30
CA PHE A 156 -13.05 39.31 34.43
C PHE A 156 -12.71 38.89 32.99
N SER A 157 -12.85 39.82 32.06
CA SER A 157 -12.57 39.61 30.64
C SER A 157 -11.57 40.64 30.12
N ILE A 158 -10.68 40.20 29.24
CA ILE A 158 -9.80 41.05 28.44
C ILE A 158 -10.14 40.84 26.97
N THR A 159 -10.54 41.89 26.28
CA THR A 159 -10.82 41.87 24.84
C THR A 159 -9.68 42.56 24.10
N VAL A 160 -8.94 41.83 23.27
CA VAL A 160 -7.99 42.43 22.33
C VAL A 160 -8.74 42.95 21.11
N VAL A 161 -8.47 44.21 20.74
CA VAL A 161 -9.16 44.87 19.62
C VAL A 161 -8.57 44.53 18.24
N ASP A 162 -7.38 43.90 18.25
CA ASP A 162 -6.71 43.29 17.10
C ASP A 162 -6.32 41.87 17.45
N ASN A 163 -7.05 40.90 16.89
CA ASN A 163 -6.80 39.46 17.08
C ASN A 163 -5.49 38.98 16.44
N THR A 164 -4.65 39.85 15.88
CA THR A 164 -3.25 39.55 15.53
C THR A 164 -2.40 39.35 16.78
N TYR A 165 -2.86 39.89 17.90
CA TYR A 165 -2.35 39.62 19.23
C TYR A 165 -3.35 38.79 20.02
N GLY A 166 -2.85 38.00 20.96
CA GLY A 166 -3.62 37.31 21.97
C GLY A 166 -3.06 37.59 23.36
N ILE A 167 -3.86 37.34 24.40
CA ILE A 167 -3.39 37.40 25.78
C ILE A 167 -2.70 36.09 26.12
N ILE A 168 -1.40 36.14 26.38
CA ILE A 168 -0.56 34.97 26.69
C ILE A 168 -0.64 34.65 28.19
N SER A 169 -0.69 35.67 29.03
CA SER A 169 -0.84 35.53 30.48
C SER A 169 -1.40 36.80 31.11
N VAL A 170 -1.94 36.68 32.31
CA VAL A 170 -2.32 37.81 33.17
C VAL A 170 -1.85 37.49 34.58
N SER A 171 -1.09 38.41 35.18
CA SER A 171 -0.71 38.34 36.60
C SER A 171 -1.48 39.40 37.39
N TYR A 172 -1.73 39.14 38.66
CA TYR A 172 -2.47 40.04 39.55
C TYR A 172 -1.59 40.65 40.68
N GLY A 173 -0.28 40.49 40.59
CA GLY A 173 0.69 41.06 41.52
C GLY A 173 2.14 40.91 41.05
N GLU A 174 3.09 40.97 41.98
CA GLU A 174 4.53 40.98 41.70
C GLU A 174 5.22 39.62 42.00
N GLY A 175 4.49 38.65 42.59
CA GLY A 175 5.01 37.30 42.84
C GLY A 175 4.95 36.40 41.61
N GLU A 176 5.94 35.51 41.44
CA GLU A 176 5.99 34.55 40.32
C GLU A 176 4.79 33.59 40.26
N ASP A 177 4.09 33.38 41.38
CA ASP A 177 2.92 32.49 41.49
C ASP A 177 1.56 33.22 41.41
N GLU A 178 1.54 34.55 41.21
CA GLU A 178 0.31 35.37 41.23
C GLU A 178 -0.31 35.50 39.82
N THR A 179 -0.70 34.38 39.21
CA THR A 179 -1.29 34.33 37.86
C THR A 179 -2.80 34.11 37.86
N CYS A 180 -3.52 34.79 36.98
CA CYS A 180 -4.93 34.53 36.73
C CYS A 180 -5.11 33.26 35.90
N THR A 181 -6.15 32.49 36.19
CA THR A 181 -6.49 31.27 35.45
C THR A 181 -7.43 31.61 34.30
N LEU A 182 -7.13 31.15 33.08
CA LEU A 182 -8.03 31.27 31.94
C LEU A 182 -9.27 30.39 32.14
N VAL A 183 -10.46 30.93 31.90
CA VAL A 183 -11.75 30.25 32.03
C VAL A 183 -12.34 29.98 30.66
N GLY A 184 -12.41 28.71 30.31
CA GLY A 184 -12.97 28.27 29.03
C GLY A 184 -12.16 28.71 27.82
N ASN A 185 -12.76 28.57 26.64
CA ASN A 185 -12.13 28.95 25.37
C ASN A 185 -12.31 30.46 25.12
N PRO A 186 -11.32 31.14 24.53
CA PRO A 186 -11.47 32.51 24.07
C PRO A 186 -12.59 32.65 23.04
N GLU A 187 -13.36 33.74 23.13
CA GLU A 187 -14.35 34.08 22.12
C GLU A 187 -13.68 34.86 20.98
N ILE A 188 -13.58 34.25 19.81
CA ILE A 188 -12.84 34.82 18.67
C ILE A 188 -13.81 35.26 17.58
N SER A 189 -13.56 36.46 17.08
CA SER A 189 -14.20 37.03 15.89
C SER A 189 -13.15 37.36 14.83
N ASN A 190 -13.58 37.84 13.67
CA ASN A 190 -12.68 38.19 12.56
C ASN A 190 -11.64 39.27 12.93
N THR A 191 -11.93 40.14 13.91
CA THR A 191 -11.05 41.28 14.26
C THR A 191 -10.65 41.32 15.74
N MET A 192 -11.42 40.70 16.63
CA MET A 192 -11.23 40.78 18.09
C MET A 192 -11.24 39.40 18.73
N ALA A 193 -10.59 39.27 19.88
CA ALA A 193 -10.68 38.08 20.73
C ALA A 193 -10.91 38.47 22.19
N THR A 194 -11.79 37.75 22.88
CA THR A 194 -12.10 37.97 24.31
C THR A 194 -11.65 36.78 25.13
N TYR A 195 -10.85 37.04 26.16
CA TYR A 195 -10.30 36.05 27.09
C TYR A 195 -10.92 36.26 28.46
N ASN A 196 -11.52 35.22 29.03
CA ASN A 196 -12.11 35.27 30.37
C ASN A 196 -11.12 34.68 31.37
N PHE A 197 -10.89 35.38 32.48
CA PHE A 197 -9.94 34.98 33.51
C PHE A 197 -10.61 35.01 34.88
N THR A 198 -10.05 34.23 35.80
CA THR A 198 -10.50 34.14 37.18
C THR A 198 -9.31 34.11 38.14
N PHE A 199 -9.46 34.73 39.31
CA PHE A 199 -8.47 34.65 40.40
C PHE A 199 -9.15 34.86 41.76
N THR A 200 -8.53 34.33 42.82
CA THR A 200 -8.99 34.56 44.18
C THR A 200 -8.41 35.86 44.73
N MET A 201 -9.26 36.77 45.20
CA MET A 201 -8.85 38.09 45.66
C MET A 201 -7.95 38.00 46.92
N PRO A 202 -6.70 38.51 46.89
CA PRO A 202 -5.85 38.53 48.07
C PRO A 202 -6.24 39.67 49.04
N GLU A 203 -5.67 39.67 50.25
CA GLU A 203 -5.84 40.73 51.26
C GLU A 203 -5.03 42.00 50.95
N LYS A 204 -5.01 42.43 49.69
CA LYS A 204 -4.31 43.63 49.20
C LYS A 204 -4.94 44.12 47.89
N ASP A 205 -4.72 45.40 47.56
CA ASP A 205 -5.06 45.93 46.23
C ASP A 205 -4.28 45.19 45.14
N VAL A 206 -4.93 44.95 44.01
CA VAL A 206 -4.43 44.14 42.90
C VAL A 206 -4.25 45.01 41.66
N THR A 207 -3.10 44.85 40.99
CA THR A 207 -2.88 45.36 39.64
C THR A 207 -2.79 44.19 38.68
N LEU A 208 -3.74 44.11 37.76
CA LEU A 208 -3.73 43.14 36.68
C LEU A 208 -2.75 43.60 35.59
N SER A 209 -1.83 42.72 35.22
CA SER A 209 -0.80 42.95 34.20
C SER A 209 -0.95 41.95 33.06
N PRO A 210 -1.78 42.26 32.04
CA PRO A 210 -1.92 41.42 30.84
C PRO A 210 -0.65 41.47 29.98
N VAL A 211 -0.24 40.32 29.46
CA VAL A 211 0.84 40.20 28.47
C VAL A 211 0.23 39.80 27.14
N ALA A 212 0.33 40.68 26.15
CA ALA A 212 -0.06 40.37 24.78
C ALA A 212 1.15 39.94 23.94
N GLY A 213 0.92 39.04 23.00
CA GLY A 213 1.89 38.68 21.97
C GLY A 213 1.22 37.98 20.80
N THR A 214 2.00 37.57 19.81
CA THR A 214 1.47 36.81 18.68
C THR A 214 0.98 35.45 19.19
N PRO A 215 -0.32 35.12 19.01
CA PRO A 215 -0.83 33.85 19.48
C PRO A 215 -0.18 32.73 18.67
N VAL A 216 0.44 31.80 19.41
CA VAL A 216 0.97 30.55 18.90
C VAL A 216 -0.10 29.50 19.20
N ASN A 217 -0.67 28.94 18.13
CA ASN A 217 -1.83 28.06 18.22
C ASN A 217 -1.40 26.62 17.92
N ARG A 218 -1.98 25.66 18.66
CA ARG A 218 -1.73 24.23 18.46
C ARG A 218 -2.43 23.72 17.20
N ILE A 219 -1.79 22.76 16.54
CA ILE A 219 -2.31 22.03 15.38
C ILE A 219 -2.52 20.59 15.81
N TYR A 220 -3.77 20.22 16.04
CA TYR A 220 -4.18 18.85 16.36
C TYR A 220 -4.41 18.07 15.07
N ARG A 221 -4.19 16.76 15.13
CA ARG A 221 -4.37 15.86 13.99
C ARG A 221 -5.09 14.62 14.47
N GLN A 222 -6.08 14.17 13.72
CA GLN A 222 -6.68 12.88 13.97
C GLN A 222 -5.76 11.76 13.48
N TYR A 223 -5.32 10.89 14.38
CA TYR A 223 -4.55 9.70 14.04
C TYR A 223 -5.46 8.49 13.85
N TYR A 224 -5.12 7.65 12.88
CA TYR A 224 -5.82 6.39 12.61
C TYR A 224 -4.89 5.23 12.98
N GLU A 225 -5.23 4.53 14.07
CA GLU A 225 -4.40 3.45 14.62
C GLU A 225 -4.19 2.27 13.66
N ASP A 226 -5.04 2.14 12.64
CA ASP A 226 -4.98 1.09 11.62
C ASP A 226 -3.94 1.37 10.52
N GLY A 227 -3.29 2.53 10.51
CA GLY A 227 -2.28 2.90 9.53
C GLY A 227 -2.83 3.16 8.12
N THR A 228 -4.16 3.22 7.95
CA THR A 228 -4.82 3.53 6.67
C THR A 228 -4.46 4.91 6.15
N MET A 229 -4.04 5.80 7.04
CA MET A 229 -3.73 7.18 6.71
C MET A 229 -2.79 7.83 7.73
N THR A 230 -1.91 8.71 7.27
CA THR A 230 -0.98 9.45 8.14
C THR A 230 -0.93 10.93 7.76
N ILE A 231 -1.10 11.84 8.73
CA ILE A 231 -0.94 13.29 8.53
C ILE A 231 0.43 13.76 9.04
N ARG A 232 1.26 14.30 8.13
CA ARG A 232 2.61 14.81 8.42
C ARG A 232 2.70 16.32 8.17
N VAL A 233 2.73 17.12 9.23
CA VAL A 233 3.02 18.57 9.14
C VAL A 233 4.51 18.75 8.86
N GLN A 234 4.90 19.57 7.88
CA GLN A 234 6.28 19.60 7.36
C GLN A 234 7.14 20.70 7.97
N ASN A 235 6.57 21.89 8.18
CA ASN A 235 7.34 23.11 8.42
C ASN A 235 7.18 23.72 9.83
N HIS A 236 6.48 23.04 10.75
CA HIS A 236 6.21 23.55 12.10
C HIS A 236 6.38 22.44 13.14
N TYR A 237 7.41 22.58 13.97
CA TYR A 237 7.64 21.72 15.13
C TYR A 237 8.26 22.57 16.24
N ARG A 238 7.77 22.42 17.46
CA ARG A 238 8.43 23.00 18.62
C ARG A 238 9.26 21.94 19.32
N VAL A 239 10.57 22.16 19.36
CA VAL A 239 11.55 21.30 20.04
C VAL A 239 11.92 22.01 21.35
N ASP A 240 11.38 21.53 22.49
CA ASP A 240 11.84 21.99 23.80
C ASP A 240 12.93 21.06 24.33
N PHE A 241 14.19 21.43 24.06
CA PHE A 241 15.36 20.65 24.46
C PHE A 241 15.52 20.49 25.99
N ASN A 242 14.76 21.24 26.79
CA ASN A 242 14.84 21.18 28.25
C ASN A 242 13.74 20.32 28.89
N ASP A 243 12.82 19.75 28.10
CA ASP A 243 11.77 18.88 28.63
C ASP A 243 12.35 17.47 28.92
N PRO A 244 12.20 16.94 30.16
CA PRO A 244 12.70 15.60 30.51
C PRO A 244 11.99 14.44 29.76
N THR A 245 10.90 14.70 29.05
CA THR A 245 10.19 13.74 28.19
C THR A 245 10.65 13.78 26.73
N ALA A 246 11.60 14.66 26.40
CA ALA A 246 12.13 14.77 25.05
C ALA A 246 12.94 13.53 24.63
N ASP A 247 12.76 13.07 23.39
CA ASP A 247 13.59 12.01 22.79
C ASP A 247 15.02 12.51 22.48
N GLU A 248 15.88 11.63 21.94
CA GLU A 248 17.27 11.96 21.60
C GLU A 248 17.42 13.07 20.53
N TYR A 249 16.32 13.46 19.87
CA TYR A 249 16.25 14.53 18.88
C TYR A 249 15.59 15.80 19.44
N GLY A 250 15.26 15.84 20.74
CA GLY A 250 14.61 16.97 21.40
C GLY A 250 13.08 17.02 21.22
N ASN A 251 12.46 15.96 20.68
CA ASN A 251 11.01 15.96 20.45
C ASN A 251 10.27 15.64 21.74
N VAL A 252 9.37 16.54 22.12
CA VAL A 252 8.48 16.37 23.27
C VAL A 252 7.16 15.75 22.79
N THR A 253 6.72 14.70 23.48
CA THR A 253 5.38 14.13 23.28
C THR A 253 4.37 14.99 24.03
N ASP A 254 3.21 15.29 23.43
CA ASP A 254 2.11 16.00 24.06
C ASP A 254 1.21 14.99 24.80
N PRO A 255 1.31 14.87 26.13
CA PRO A 255 0.43 13.99 26.91
C PRO A 255 -1.01 14.53 27.00
N ASP A 256 -1.21 15.81 26.66
CA ASP A 256 -2.50 16.51 26.77
C ASP A 256 -3.23 16.59 25.41
N ASP A 257 -2.67 16.03 24.34
CA ASP A 257 -3.36 15.93 23.04
C ASP A 257 -4.54 14.95 23.15
N PRO A 258 -5.79 15.42 22.99
CA PRO A 258 -6.98 14.58 23.17
C PRO A 258 -7.23 13.61 22.00
N TYR A 259 -6.49 13.75 20.89
CA TYR A 259 -6.63 12.95 19.67
C TYR A 259 -5.46 11.96 19.48
N TRP A 260 -4.28 12.28 20.02
CA TRP A 260 -3.13 11.36 20.00
C TRP A 260 -2.17 11.60 21.18
N PRO A 261 -2.40 10.93 22.33
CA PRO A 261 -1.53 11.05 23.51
C PRO A 261 -0.17 10.39 23.19
N GLY A 262 0.81 11.22 22.82
CA GLY A 262 2.09 10.77 22.24
C GLY A 262 2.51 11.51 20.96
N ALA A 263 1.68 12.39 20.41
CA ALA A 263 2.03 13.23 19.26
C ALA A 263 3.16 14.20 19.60
N ARG A 264 3.98 14.58 18.61
CA ARG A 264 4.87 15.74 18.76
C ARG A 264 4.02 17.02 18.85
N ILE A 265 4.43 17.95 19.71
CA ILE A 265 3.82 19.28 19.80
C ILE A 265 4.02 20.04 18.47
N VAL A 266 2.91 20.36 17.80
CA VAL A 266 2.88 21.15 16.56
C VAL A 266 2.17 22.46 16.84
N GLU A 267 2.86 23.58 16.63
CA GLU A 267 2.32 24.91 16.86
C GLU A 267 2.74 25.85 15.72
N SER A 268 1.89 26.82 15.38
CA SER A 268 2.21 27.86 14.41
C SER A 268 1.62 29.20 14.84
N ALA A 269 2.31 30.29 14.53
CA ALA A 269 1.81 31.62 14.81
C ALA A 269 0.70 32.00 13.82
N LYS A 270 -0.31 32.74 14.28
CA LYS A 270 -1.37 33.26 13.39
C LYS A 270 -0.76 33.96 12.16
N GLY A 271 -1.29 33.62 10.99
CA GLY A 271 -0.89 34.22 9.72
C GLY A 271 0.27 33.52 9.03
N GLU A 272 0.96 32.61 9.71
CA GLU A 272 1.96 31.75 9.07
C GLU A 272 1.29 30.66 8.21
N THR A 273 2.00 30.23 7.18
CA THR A 273 1.57 29.12 6.34
C THR A 273 1.97 27.81 6.99
N VAL A 274 0.99 26.95 7.26
CA VAL A 274 1.18 25.58 7.69
C VAL A 274 1.14 24.67 6.47
N LEU A 275 2.12 23.79 6.34
CA LEU A 275 2.20 22.80 5.27
C LEU A 275 2.11 21.39 5.84
N PHE A 276 1.33 20.52 5.20
CA PHE A 276 1.18 19.14 5.62
C PHE A 276 0.94 18.20 4.43
N LEU A 277 1.37 16.95 4.60
CA LEU A 277 1.10 15.84 3.70
C LEU A 277 0.10 14.88 4.37
N VAL A 278 -0.71 14.23 3.55
CA VAL A 278 -1.59 13.16 3.97
C VAL A 278 -1.26 11.95 3.11
N ASP A 279 -0.68 10.93 3.73
CA ASP A 279 -0.40 9.66 3.06
C ASP A 279 -1.57 8.72 3.29
N PHE A 280 -1.98 8.03 2.24
CA PHE A 280 -3.02 7.01 2.28
C PHE A 280 -2.37 5.64 2.04
N ALA A 281 -2.88 4.61 2.70
CA ALA A 281 -2.49 3.24 2.42
C ALA A 281 -2.90 2.86 0.98
N LEU A 282 -2.18 1.92 0.37
CA LEU A 282 -2.55 1.38 -0.93
C LEU A 282 -3.95 0.76 -0.86
N GLY A 283 -4.73 0.92 -1.94
CA GLY A 283 -6.10 0.42 -2.03
C GLY A 283 -7.15 1.28 -1.34
N TYR A 284 -6.78 2.48 -0.91
CA TYR A 284 -7.70 3.46 -0.35
C TYR A 284 -7.83 4.67 -1.26
N ASP A 285 -9.04 5.24 -1.31
CA ASP A 285 -9.30 6.44 -2.09
C ASP A 285 -8.49 7.63 -1.54
N SER A 286 -7.81 8.35 -2.42
CA SER A 286 -6.86 9.40 -2.06
C SER A 286 -7.08 10.66 -2.90
N PRO A 287 -6.73 11.86 -2.39
CA PRO A 287 -6.85 13.11 -3.15
C PRO A 287 -6.08 13.11 -4.48
N ASP A 288 -5.01 12.32 -4.60
CA ASP A 288 -4.23 12.21 -5.85
C ASP A 288 -5.11 11.68 -7.00
N TYR A 289 -5.99 10.72 -6.73
CA TYR A 289 -6.99 10.24 -7.70
C TYR A 289 -7.98 11.34 -8.12
N HIS A 290 -8.15 12.36 -7.28
CA HIS A 290 -9.10 13.48 -7.49
C HIS A 290 -8.40 14.79 -7.84
N GLN A 291 -7.20 14.72 -8.44
CA GLN A 291 -6.42 15.89 -8.89
C GLN A 291 -6.07 16.86 -7.75
N ASN A 292 -5.79 16.32 -6.56
CA ASN A 292 -5.53 17.10 -5.35
C ASN A 292 -6.67 18.08 -5.07
N ASN A 293 -7.90 17.54 -5.02
CA ASN A 293 -9.08 18.22 -4.47
C ASN A 293 -9.30 17.72 -3.02
N PRO A 294 -9.34 18.61 -2.00
CA PRO A 294 -9.46 18.14 -0.63
C PRO A 294 -10.91 17.80 -0.23
N ASP A 295 -11.90 18.20 -1.04
CA ASP A 295 -13.32 18.08 -0.71
C ASP A 295 -13.71 16.61 -0.43
N GLY A 296 -14.17 16.34 0.79
CA GLY A 296 -14.57 15.01 1.23
C GLY A 296 -13.44 14.15 1.82
N PHE A 297 -12.18 14.57 1.66
CA PHE A 297 -10.99 13.85 2.10
C PHE A 297 -10.25 14.50 3.24
N ILE A 298 -10.15 15.83 3.25
CA ILE A 298 -9.36 16.58 4.23
C ILE A 298 -10.17 17.79 4.69
N THR A 299 -10.27 17.97 6.00
CA THR A 299 -10.89 19.15 6.60
C THR A 299 -9.99 19.72 7.67
N VAL A 300 -9.86 21.05 7.68
CA VAL A 300 -9.21 21.79 8.76
C VAL A 300 -10.26 22.65 9.44
N THR A 301 -10.45 22.48 10.74
CA THR A 301 -11.51 23.14 11.49
C THR A 301 -10.93 23.87 12.70
N GLY A 302 -11.34 25.12 12.92
CA GLY A 302 -11.02 25.87 14.13
C GLY A 302 -11.72 25.24 15.36
N LEU A 303 -10.95 24.95 16.42
CA LEU A 303 -11.47 24.24 17.59
C LEU A 303 -12.40 25.07 18.47
N TYR A 304 -12.29 26.40 18.44
CA TYR A 304 -13.15 27.26 19.26
C TYR A 304 -14.40 27.67 18.49
N THR A 305 -14.26 27.97 17.21
CA THR A 305 -15.37 28.48 16.38
C THR A 305 -16.11 27.40 15.60
N GLY A 306 -15.48 26.24 15.37
CA GLY A 306 -15.98 25.22 14.45
C GLY A 306 -15.93 25.64 12.98
N ALA A 307 -15.28 26.76 12.66
CA ALA A 307 -15.21 27.28 11.30
C ALA A 307 -14.26 26.46 10.43
N ALA A 308 -14.66 26.20 9.20
CA ALA A 308 -13.79 25.59 8.19
C ALA A 308 -12.65 26.54 7.82
N VAL A 309 -11.42 26.04 7.87
CA VAL A 309 -10.21 26.75 7.46
C VAL A 309 -9.90 26.36 6.01
N PRO A 310 -9.83 27.32 5.07
CA PRO A 310 -9.51 27.02 3.68
C PRO A 310 -8.11 26.42 3.54
N ILE A 311 -8.04 25.30 2.82
CA ILE A 311 -6.80 24.63 2.45
C ILE A 311 -6.60 24.69 0.93
N ALA A 312 -5.35 24.66 0.49
CA ALA A 312 -4.98 24.62 -0.91
C ALA A 312 -3.75 23.73 -1.13
N TRP A 313 -3.72 23.07 -2.29
CA TRP A 313 -2.51 22.39 -2.76
C TRP A 313 -1.51 23.44 -3.25
N THR A 314 -0.35 23.54 -2.61
CA THR A 314 0.65 24.59 -2.86
C THR A 314 2.05 24.01 -3.00
N LEU A 315 2.85 24.63 -3.86
CA LEU A 315 4.28 24.35 -3.94
C LEU A 315 5.01 25.19 -2.89
N ASP A 316 5.76 24.56 -2.00
CA ASP A 316 6.73 25.25 -1.16
C ASP A 316 7.98 25.58 -1.98
N PRO A 317 8.26 26.86 -2.26
CA PRO A 317 9.44 27.25 -3.03
C PRO A 317 10.76 27.04 -2.28
N LEU A 318 10.75 26.89 -0.95
CA LEU A 318 11.95 26.63 -0.15
C LEU A 318 12.35 25.16 -0.16
N MET A 319 11.38 24.26 -0.06
CA MET A 319 11.61 22.82 0.00
C MET A 319 11.46 22.13 -1.37
N GLY A 320 10.87 22.80 -2.36
CA GLY A 320 10.55 22.20 -3.66
C GLY A 320 9.48 21.11 -3.57
N LEU A 321 8.70 21.10 -2.49
CA LEU A 321 7.70 20.09 -2.15
C LEU A 321 6.30 20.61 -2.46
N GLN A 322 5.44 19.79 -3.09
CA GLN A 322 4.02 20.09 -3.17
C GLN A 322 3.30 19.51 -1.96
N ALA A 323 2.48 20.30 -1.28
CA ALA A 323 1.79 19.90 -0.07
C ALA A 323 0.47 20.65 0.09
N TRP A 324 -0.40 20.12 0.96
CA TRP A 324 -1.56 20.87 1.43
C TRP A 324 -1.11 21.98 2.37
N GLY A 325 -1.72 23.15 2.26
CA GLY A 325 -1.44 24.24 3.18
C GLY A 325 -2.62 25.13 3.48
N PHE A 326 -2.57 25.74 4.67
CA PHE A 326 -3.49 26.79 5.11
C PHE A 326 -2.74 27.88 5.85
N THR A 327 -3.40 29.03 5.99
CA THR A 327 -2.92 30.12 6.83
C THR A 327 -3.46 29.93 8.25
N MET A 328 -2.57 29.87 9.24
CA MET A 328 -2.94 29.60 10.63
C MET A 328 -3.93 30.67 11.15
N PRO A 329 -5.14 30.28 11.61
CA PRO A 329 -6.11 31.21 12.18
C PRO A 329 -5.70 31.66 13.58
N ALA A 330 -6.48 32.57 14.18
CA ALA A 330 -6.26 33.06 15.53
C ALA A 330 -6.67 32.06 16.63
N GLU A 331 -6.87 30.78 16.29
CA GLU A 331 -7.29 29.70 17.18
C GLU A 331 -6.56 28.39 16.86
N PRO A 332 -6.52 27.42 17.79
CA PRO A 332 -6.08 26.06 17.48
C PRO A 332 -6.97 25.41 16.44
N VAL A 333 -6.37 24.51 15.64
CA VAL A 333 -7.09 23.79 14.57
C VAL A 333 -6.99 22.29 14.75
N LEU A 334 -7.97 21.56 14.22
CA LEU A 334 -7.92 20.12 14.02
C LEU A 334 -7.86 19.83 12.52
N ILE A 335 -6.85 19.05 12.11
CA ILE A 335 -6.78 18.45 10.78
C ILE A 335 -7.39 17.05 10.88
N GLU A 336 -8.49 16.85 10.17
CA GLU A 336 -9.14 15.55 10.00
C GLU A 336 -9.01 15.15 8.54
N SER A 337 -8.94 13.85 8.30
CA SER A 337 -9.02 13.32 6.96
C SER A 337 -9.87 12.07 6.94
N LYS A 338 -10.37 11.69 5.77
CA LYS A 338 -11.24 10.54 5.62
C LYS A 338 -10.92 9.87 4.30
N THR A 339 -10.90 8.56 4.34
CA THR A 339 -10.78 7.73 3.16
C THR A 339 -11.77 6.56 3.24
N THR A 340 -11.99 5.93 2.11
CA THR A 340 -12.75 4.69 1.97
C THR A 340 -11.89 3.70 1.20
N GLU A 341 -11.87 2.46 1.68
CA GLU A 341 -11.26 1.36 0.95
C GLU A 341 -11.93 1.22 -0.42
N LEU A 342 -11.12 1.04 -1.46
CA LEU A 342 -11.60 0.82 -2.80
C LEU A 342 -12.27 -0.55 -2.90
N SER A 343 -13.21 -0.68 -3.83
CA SER A 343 -13.90 -1.95 -4.11
C SER A 343 -13.96 -2.22 -5.61
N THR A 344 -12.94 -1.75 -6.34
CA THR A 344 -12.87 -1.72 -7.80
C THR A 344 -13.13 -3.09 -8.43
N TYR A 345 -12.58 -4.15 -7.84
CA TYR A 345 -12.69 -5.53 -8.33
C TYR A 345 -13.55 -6.41 -7.40
N ALA A 346 -14.43 -5.81 -6.61
CA ALA A 346 -15.27 -6.56 -5.68
C ALA A 346 -16.21 -7.52 -6.44
N GLY A 347 -16.05 -8.82 -6.19
CA GLY A 347 -16.86 -9.87 -6.81
C GLY A 347 -16.25 -10.47 -8.08
N GLU A 348 -15.11 -9.96 -8.55
CA GLU A 348 -14.39 -10.52 -9.68
C GLU A 348 -13.79 -11.89 -9.35
N GLU A 349 -13.79 -12.81 -10.33
CA GLU A 349 -13.36 -14.19 -10.11
C GLU A 349 -11.86 -14.29 -9.79
N PHE A 350 -11.01 -13.39 -10.31
CA PHE A 350 -9.57 -13.41 -10.06
C PHE A 350 -9.17 -12.87 -8.67
N VAL A 351 -10.08 -12.27 -7.90
CA VAL A 351 -9.77 -11.74 -6.56
C VAL A 351 -9.64 -12.88 -5.53
N GLY A 352 -8.62 -12.84 -4.68
CA GLY A 352 -8.42 -13.78 -3.57
C GLY A 352 -6.97 -14.23 -3.39
N ASP A 353 -6.80 -15.26 -2.56
CA ASP A 353 -5.51 -15.86 -2.20
C ASP A 353 -5.12 -17.01 -3.12
N TYR A 354 -3.82 -17.18 -3.34
CA TYR A 354 -3.28 -18.14 -4.27
C TYR A 354 -1.92 -18.71 -3.88
N ASP A 355 -1.74 -19.97 -4.29
CA ASP A 355 -0.50 -20.72 -4.25
C ASP A 355 0.24 -20.59 -5.59
N GLY A 356 1.49 -20.12 -5.58
CA GLY A 356 2.35 -20.01 -6.75
C GLY A 356 3.51 -21.01 -6.75
N PHE A 357 3.75 -21.63 -7.90
CA PHE A 357 4.79 -22.64 -8.12
C PHE A 357 5.78 -22.14 -9.17
N TYR A 358 7.07 -22.10 -8.83
CA TYR A 358 8.08 -21.56 -9.73
C TYR A 358 8.21 -22.42 -10.99
N ILE A 359 8.28 -21.76 -12.16
CA ILE A 359 8.49 -22.41 -13.45
C ILE A 359 9.74 -21.83 -14.14
N HIS A 360 10.58 -22.73 -14.63
CA HIS A 360 11.79 -22.33 -15.35
C HIS A 360 11.49 -22.03 -16.81
N TYR A 361 11.72 -20.79 -17.21
CA TYR A 361 11.38 -20.28 -18.53
C TYR A 361 12.60 -20.10 -19.45
N GLY A 362 12.45 -20.46 -20.72
CA GLY A 362 13.41 -20.18 -21.78
C GLY A 362 14.32 -21.34 -22.17
N VAL A 363 15.13 -21.12 -23.20
CA VAL A 363 15.94 -22.16 -23.90
C VAL A 363 16.96 -22.88 -23.01
N GLY A 364 17.36 -22.27 -21.88
CA GLY A 364 18.24 -22.92 -20.89
C GLY A 364 17.57 -24.07 -20.14
N TYR A 365 16.25 -24.20 -20.25
CA TYR A 365 15.41 -25.18 -19.56
C TYR A 365 14.59 -25.99 -20.57
N SER A 366 15.23 -26.38 -21.67
CA SER A 366 14.65 -27.25 -22.69
C SER A 366 14.41 -28.66 -22.16
N SER A 367 13.22 -29.19 -22.43
CA SER A 367 12.83 -30.56 -22.07
C SER A 367 13.06 -30.91 -20.60
N THR A 368 12.74 -29.97 -19.71
CA THR A 368 12.91 -30.16 -18.26
C THR A 368 11.62 -30.57 -17.59
N VAL A 369 11.75 -31.30 -16.48
CA VAL A 369 10.65 -31.61 -15.58
C VAL A 369 10.98 -31.10 -14.18
N GLN A 370 9.98 -30.55 -13.51
CA GLN A 370 10.10 -30.08 -12.14
C GLN A 370 8.95 -30.62 -11.30
N THR A 371 9.21 -30.79 -10.00
CA THR A 371 8.21 -31.28 -9.06
C THR A 371 8.22 -30.43 -7.80
N ALA A 372 7.03 -30.18 -7.26
CA ALA A 372 6.83 -29.45 -6.03
C ALA A 372 5.69 -30.09 -5.21
N VAL A 373 5.81 -30.06 -3.89
CA VAL A 373 4.77 -30.55 -2.95
C VAL A 373 4.24 -29.44 -2.04
N ALA A 374 4.73 -28.22 -2.23
CA ALA A 374 4.35 -27.01 -1.52
C ALA A 374 4.61 -25.81 -2.45
N PRO A 375 3.84 -24.71 -2.31
CA PRO A 375 4.04 -23.48 -3.07
C PRO A 375 5.42 -22.88 -2.79
N ASP A 376 5.91 -22.11 -3.76
CA ASP A 376 7.13 -21.31 -3.67
C ASP A 376 6.83 -19.86 -3.27
N VAL A 377 5.64 -19.37 -3.64
CA VAL A 377 5.16 -18.03 -3.32
C VAL A 377 3.68 -18.08 -2.93
N ASP A 378 3.30 -17.23 -1.99
CA ASP A 378 1.92 -16.90 -1.68
C ASP A 378 1.64 -15.52 -2.26
N PHE A 379 0.48 -15.35 -2.90
CA PHE A 379 0.06 -14.03 -3.33
C PHE A 379 -1.45 -13.83 -3.16
N ASP A 380 -1.82 -12.59 -2.89
CA ASP A 380 -3.19 -12.14 -2.76
C ASP A 380 -3.47 -11.04 -3.79
N LEU A 381 -4.66 -11.09 -4.38
CA LEU A 381 -5.22 -10.02 -5.19
C LEU A 381 -6.46 -9.49 -4.49
N GLY A 382 -6.35 -8.33 -3.86
CA GLY A 382 -7.42 -7.66 -3.15
C GLY A 382 -8.42 -6.99 -4.09
N ALA A 383 -9.69 -6.96 -3.68
CA ALA A 383 -10.76 -6.25 -4.40
C ALA A 383 -10.52 -4.72 -4.46
N ASN A 384 -9.68 -4.21 -3.57
CA ASN A 384 -9.28 -2.82 -3.44
C ASN A 384 -8.08 -2.46 -4.33
N THR A 385 -7.77 -3.28 -5.35
CA THR A 385 -6.65 -3.13 -6.30
C THR A 385 -5.25 -3.37 -5.73
N VAL A 386 -5.13 -3.76 -4.46
CA VAL A 386 -3.84 -4.11 -3.85
C VAL A 386 -3.49 -5.56 -4.14
N PHE A 387 -2.23 -5.84 -4.45
CA PHE A 387 -1.70 -7.19 -4.37
C PHE A 387 -0.63 -7.27 -3.29
N ASN A 388 -0.52 -8.44 -2.66
CA ASN A 388 0.61 -8.82 -1.83
C ASN A 388 1.25 -10.06 -2.44
N LEU A 389 2.58 -10.11 -2.47
CA LEU A 389 3.31 -11.31 -2.87
C LEU A 389 4.44 -11.55 -1.89
N LYS A 390 4.46 -12.76 -1.34
CA LYS A 390 5.45 -13.19 -0.38
C LYS A 390 6.04 -14.52 -0.81
N SER A 391 7.35 -14.58 -0.90
CA SER A 391 8.05 -15.86 -1.11
C SER A 391 8.71 -16.30 0.18
N SER A 392 8.72 -17.60 0.44
CA SER A 392 9.68 -18.18 1.38
C SER A 392 10.97 -18.49 0.61
N SER A 393 12.15 -18.27 1.20
CA SER A 393 13.41 -18.70 0.58
C SER A 393 13.44 -20.21 0.46
N SER A 394 12.98 -20.72 -0.67
CA SER A 394 13.20 -22.08 -1.10
C SER A 394 14.45 -22.12 -1.97
N ASP A 395 15.23 -23.20 -1.88
CA ASP A 395 16.34 -23.47 -2.81
C ASP A 395 15.88 -23.53 -4.28
N ARG A 396 14.55 -23.54 -4.52
CA ARG A 396 13.92 -23.60 -5.85
C ARG A 396 13.69 -22.23 -6.48
N THR A 397 13.64 -21.14 -5.71
CA THR A 397 13.46 -19.78 -6.23
C THR A 397 14.81 -19.04 -6.21
N PRO A 398 15.53 -18.93 -7.33
CA PRO A 398 16.86 -18.34 -7.32
C PRO A 398 16.81 -16.81 -7.20
N GLY A 399 17.50 -16.28 -6.19
CA GLY A 399 18.01 -14.91 -6.18
C GLY A 399 17.23 -13.88 -5.37
N TYR A 400 15.97 -14.14 -4.98
CA TYR A 400 15.14 -13.14 -4.27
C TYR A 400 14.22 -13.78 -3.23
N GLU A 401 14.17 -13.16 -2.04
CA GLU A 401 13.06 -13.29 -1.09
C GLU A 401 12.14 -12.10 -1.32
N TYR A 402 10.97 -12.34 -1.89
CA TYR A 402 9.93 -11.33 -2.10
C TYR A 402 9.10 -11.13 -0.83
N ASP A 403 8.90 -9.86 -0.46
CA ASP A 403 7.88 -9.38 0.45
C ASP A 403 7.40 -8.05 -0.14
N ILE A 404 6.60 -8.14 -1.20
CA ILE A 404 6.25 -7.03 -2.08
C ILE A 404 4.75 -6.74 -2.01
N MET A 405 4.40 -5.46 -2.09
CA MET A 405 3.02 -4.99 -2.13
C MET A 405 2.90 -3.88 -3.18
N GLY A 406 1.79 -3.83 -3.90
CA GLY A 406 1.58 -2.80 -4.90
C GLY A 406 0.14 -2.75 -5.40
N LEU A 407 -0.09 -1.95 -6.44
CA LEU A 407 -1.38 -1.86 -7.10
C LEU A 407 -1.35 -2.62 -8.43
N TYR A 408 -2.49 -3.17 -8.82
CA TYR A 408 -2.66 -3.83 -10.11
C TYR A 408 -3.90 -3.33 -10.85
N THR A 409 -3.87 -3.49 -12.17
CA THR A 409 -5.01 -3.33 -13.07
C THR A 409 -5.36 -4.66 -13.73
N TYR A 410 -6.61 -4.78 -14.19
CA TYR A 410 -7.11 -5.93 -14.93
C TYR A 410 -7.80 -5.47 -16.22
N ASP A 411 -7.40 -6.06 -17.36
CA ASP A 411 -8.08 -5.87 -18.64
C ASP A 411 -8.98 -7.08 -18.95
N GLU A 412 -10.29 -6.87 -18.79
CA GLU A 412 -11.33 -7.87 -19.07
C GLU A 412 -11.28 -8.45 -20.49
N ASN A 413 -10.78 -7.70 -21.48
CA ASN A 413 -10.76 -8.16 -22.88
C ASN A 413 -9.64 -9.18 -23.13
N THR A 414 -8.54 -9.04 -22.41
CA THR A 414 -7.33 -9.85 -22.62
C THR A 414 -7.08 -10.83 -21.48
N GLY A 415 -7.74 -10.65 -20.34
CA GLY A 415 -7.51 -11.42 -19.11
C GLY A 415 -6.16 -11.10 -18.46
N ILE A 416 -5.54 -9.97 -18.81
CA ILE A 416 -4.21 -9.60 -18.32
C ILE A 416 -4.35 -8.80 -17.02
N ILE A 417 -3.57 -9.21 -16.02
CA ILE A 417 -3.34 -8.48 -14.78
C ILE A 417 -1.95 -7.84 -14.87
N GLU A 418 -1.83 -6.54 -14.63
CA GLU A 418 -0.55 -5.83 -14.68
C GLU A 418 -0.37 -4.89 -13.50
N TYR A 419 0.88 -4.73 -13.07
CA TYR A 419 1.31 -3.73 -12.10
C TYR A 419 0.94 -2.32 -12.55
N ASP A 420 0.23 -1.59 -11.70
CA ASP A 420 -0.09 -0.17 -11.94
C ASP A 420 1.12 0.70 -11.60
N PHE A 421 2.00 0.83 -12.58
CA PHE A 421 3.26 1.57 -12.44
C PHE A 421 3.04 3.03 -12.07
N ASP A 422 2.02 3.69 -12.62
CA ASP A 422 1.83 5.12 -12.43
C ASP A 422 1.29 5.44 -11.03
N SER A 423 0.41 4.60 -10.50
CA SER A 423 -0.16 4.76 -9.15
C SER A 423 0.80 4.37 -8.01
N CYS A 424 1.89 3.66 -8.30
CA CYS A 424 2.83 3.18 -7.30
C CYS A 424 4.14 3.99 -7.18
N ARG A 425 4.27 5.11 -7.92
CA ARG A 425 5.44 5.99 -7.83
C ARG A 425 5.40 6.86 -6.57
N ASP A 426 6.57 7.06 -5.95
CA ASP A 426 6.75 8.09 -4.94
C ASP A 426 6.69 9.51 -5.55
N GLU A 427 6.64 10.54 -4.69
CA GLU A 427 6.62 11.96 -5.09
C GLU A 427 7.85 12.38 -5.93
N GLN A 428 8.92 11.59 -5.93
CA GLN A 428 10.13 11.79 -6.74
C GLN A 428 10.11 10.96 -8.05
N GLY A 429 9.02 10.24 -8.30
CA GLY A 429 8.82 9.39 -9.47
C GLY A 429 9.57 8.05 -9.42
N ARG A 430 9.99 7.60 -8.23
CA ARG A 430 10.70 6.33 -8.00
C ARG A 430 9.74 5.27 -7.48
N ASP A 431 9.96 4.02 -7.88
CA ASP A 431 9.16 2.90 -7.39
C ASP A 431 9.49 2.60 -5.93
N LYS A 432 8.45 2.30 -5.14
CA LYS A 432 8.58 2.14 -3.69
C LYS A 432 9.35 0.88 -3.29
N ASP A 433 9.26 -0.19 -4.08
CA ASP A 433 9.82 -1.50 -3.77
C ASP A 433 10.53 -2.19 -4.96
N GLY A 434 10.67 -1.51 -6.11
CA GLY A 434 11.47 -2.01 -7.24
C GLY A 434 10.97 -3.27 -7.95
N PHE A 435 9.80 -3.84 -7.59
CA PHE A 435 9.23 -5.03 -8.24
C PHE A 435 7.75 -4.84 -8.63
N GLY A 436 7.33 -5.50 -9.72
CA GLY A 436 5.95 -5.53 -10.18
C GLY A 436 5.52 -6.92 -10.66
N ILE A 437 4.20 -7.13 -10.76
CA ILE A 437 3.60 -8.35 -11.29
C ILE A 437 2.95 -8.12 -12.67
N SER A 438 2.94 -9.14 -13.52
CA SER A 438 2.16 -9.17 -14.75
C SER A 438 1.79 -10.61 -15.08
N GLY A 439 0.61 -10.87 -15.60
CA GLY A 439 0.20 -12.23 -15.89
C GLY A 439 -1.11 -12.36 -16.64
N THR A 440 -1.39 -13.56 -17.14
CA THR A 440 -2.61 -13.89 -17.88
C THR A 440 -3.47 -14.84 -17.06
N TYR A 441 -4.70 -14.40 -16.74
CA TYR A 441 -5.68 -15.15 -15.99
C TYR A 441 -6.50 -16.10 -16.87
N GLY A 442 -6.58 -17.37 -16.47
CA GLY A 442 -7.30 -18.44 -17.15
C GLY A 442 -8.33 -19.10 -16.24
N SER A 443 -9.25 -18.31 -15.66
CA SER A 443 -10.42 -18.67 -14.84
C SER A 443 -10.20 -19.25 -13.42
N GLU A 444 -9.18 -20.07 -13.19
CA GLU A 444 -8.87 -20.64 -11.85
C GLU A 444 -7.37 -20.63 -11.54
N ALA A 445 -6.57 -20.42 -12.58
CA ALA A 445 -5.13 -20.33 -12.52
C ALA A 445 -4.63 -19.21 -13.42
N TRP A 446 -3.41 -18.79 -13.21
CA TRP A 446 -2.75 -17.80 -14.04
C TRP A 446 -1.24 -17.99 -14.03
N ILE A 447 -0.59 -17.47 -15.06
CA ILE A 447 0.87 -17.37 -15.11
C ILE A 447 1.25 -15.99 -14.62
N VAL A 448 1.97 -15.94 -13.50
CA VAL A 448 2.49 -14.70 -12.92
C VAL A 448 3.93 -14.53 -13.34
N SER A 449 4.26 -13.36 -13.84
CA SER A 449 5.63 -12.89 -13.99
C SER A 449 5.89 -11.81 -12.97
N VAL A 450 6.96 -11.98 -12.19
CA VAL A 450 7.48 -10.98 -11.26
C VAL A 450 8.70 -10.35 -11.92
N VAL A 451 8.73 -9.02 -11.95
CA VAL A 451 9.72 -8.22 -12.69
C VAL A 451 10.44 -7.29 -11.74
N ASP A 452 11.77 -7.27 -11.81
CA ASP A 452 12.60 -6.22 -11.23
C ASP A 452 12.55 -4.96 -12.12
N LEU A 453 12.01 -3.89 -11.56
CA LEU A 453 11.78 -2.60 -12.20
C LEU A 453 13.03 -1.70 -12.18
N GLU A 454 13.99 -1.92 -11.26
CA GLU A 454 15.19 -1.08 -11.13
C GLU A 454 16.23 -1.37 -12.22
N ASP A 455 16.34 -2.64 -12.66
CA ASP A 455 17.36 -3.08 -13.62
C ASP A 455 16.87 -3.09 -15.10
N GLY A 456 15.85 -2.30 -15.42
CA GLY A 456 15.45 -2.02 -16.81
C GLY A 456 14.84 -3.20 -17.57
N GLY A 457 14.27 -4.18 -16.85
CA GLY A 457 13.46 -5.24 -17.46
C GLY A 457 14.22 -6.20 -18.35
N LEU A 458 15.50 -6.49 -18.05
CA LEU A 458 16.22 -7.57 -18.74
C LEU A 458 15.53 -8.92 -18.49
N SER A 459 15.44 -9.77 -19.52
CA SER A 459 14.72 -11.06 -19.46
C SER A 459 15.22 -12.02 -18.37
N GLU A 460 16.43 -11.83 -17.86
CA GLU A 460 17.03 -12.62 -16.78
C GLU A 460 16.50 -12.27 -15.38
N ASN A 461 15.81 -11.13 -15.27
CA ASN A 461 15.22 -10.64 -14.01
C ASN A 461 13.75 -11.04 -13.83
N PHE A 462 13.17 -11.77 -14.78
CA PHE A 462 11.81 -12.27 -14.67
C PHE A 462 11.81 -13.58 -13.86
N ARG A 463 10.85 -13.70 -12.95
CA ARG A 463 10.49 -14.99 -12.34
C ARG A 463 9.07 -15.32 -12.73
N TYR A 464 8.86 -16.55 -13.17
CA TYR A 464 7.57 -17.02 -13.64
C TYR A 464 7.01 -18.04 -12.65
N TYR A 465 5.72 -17.93 -12.36
CA TYR A 465 5.01 -18.84 -11.49
C TYR A 465 3.74 -19.32 -12.19
N PHE A 466 3.48 -20.61 -12.11
CA PHE A 466 2.13 -21.12 -12.30
C PHE A 466 1.39 -20.98 -10.98
N SER A 467 0.24 -20.32 -11.01
CA SER A 467 -0.45 -19.93 -9.79
C SER A 467 -1.92 -20.34 -9.82
N MET A 468 -2.42 -20.88 -8.72
CA MET A 468 -3.80 -21.36 -8.59
C MET A 468 -4.37 -20.94 -7.23
N LYS A 469 -5.69 -20.72 -7.13
CA LYS A 469 -6.31 -20.29 -5.86
C LYS A 469 -5.96 -21.23 -4.71
N GLU A 470 -5.67 -20.69 -3.53
CA GLU A 470 -5.33 -21.46 -2.33
C GLU A 470 -6.48 -22.42 -1.97
N SER A 471 -7.72 -22.02 -2.26
CA SER A 471 -8.92 -22.84 -2.08
C SER A 471 -8.93 -24.14 -2.91
N ALA A 472 -8.10 -24.27 -3.95
CA ALA A 472 -7.90 -25.53 -4.65
C ALA A 472 -7.21 -26.59 -3.78
N GLY A 473 -6.48 -26.17 -2.75
CA GLY A 473 -5.76 -27.04 -1.81
C GLY A 473 -4.73 -27.91 -2.55
N VAL A 474 -3.75 -27.26 -3.18
CA VAL A 474 -2.73 -27.96 -3.97
C VAL A 474 -1.77 -28.72 -3.04
N THR A 475 -1.53 -29.99 -3.36
CA THR A 475 -0.66 -30.90 -2.58
C THR A 475 0.50 -31.46 -3.40
N GLY A 476 0.49 -31.23 -4.70
CA GLY A 476 1.52 -31.68 -5.63
C GLY A 476 1.43 -30.93 -6.94
N PHE A 477 2.58 -30.62 -7.52
CA PHE A 477 2.72 -29.91 -8.77
C PHE A 477 3.86 -30.53 -9.57
N ILE A 478 3.62 -30.77 -10.86
CA ILE A 478 4.62 -31.21 -11.82
C ILE A 478 4.54 -30.29 -13.02
N SER A 479 5.67 -29.76 -13.46
CA SER A 479 5.78 -29.03 -14.72
C SER A 479 6.69 -29.78 -15.68
N ALA A 480 6.32 -29.81 -16.95
CA ALA A 480 7.14 -30.33 -18.04
C ALA A 480 7.23 -29.27 -19.14
N SER A 481 8.45 -28.95 -19.57
CA SER A 481 8.70 -27.98 -20.65
C SER A 481 9.01 -28.67 -21.97
N ASN A 482 8.71 -28.03 -23.10
CA ASN A 482 9.14 -28.50 -24.42
C ASN A 482 10.64 -28.24 -24.68
N GLU A 483 11.13 -28.67 -25.84
CA GLU A 483 12.50 -28.53 -26.30
C GLU A 483 13.00 -27.08 -26.44
N ASN A 484 12.09 -26.10 -26.40
CA ASN A 484 12.42 -24.67 -26.46
C ASN A 484 12.22 -23.94 -25.12
N GLY A 485 11.70 -24.62 -24.09
CA GLY A 485 11.39 -24.02 -22.79
C GLY A 485 10.33 -22.91 -22.84
N ASN A 486 9.42 -22.97 -23.81
CA ASN A 486 8.39 -21.94 -24.05
C ASN A 486 6.96 -22.51 -24.09
N ARG A 487 6.79 -23.82 -23.97
CA ARG A 487 5.50 -24.49 -23.79
C ARG A 487 5.58 -25.41 -22.60
N PHE A 488 4.51 -25.43 -21.82
CA PHE A 488 4.48 -26.16 -20.57
C PHE A 488 3.20 -26.97 -20.43
N LEU A 489 3.35 -28.17 -19.91
CA LEU A 489 2.25 -28.96 -19.37
C LEU A 489 2.42 -29.00 -17.84
N PHE A 490 1.37 -28.62 -17.14
CA PHE A 490 1.30 -28.66 -15.68
C PHE A 490 0.34 -29.77 -15.26
N GLN A 491 0.75 -30.56 -14.29
CA GLN A 491 -0.10 -31.47 -13.55
C GLN A 491 -0.19 -30.99 -12.10
N VAL A 492 -1.41 -30.77 -11.62
CA VAL A 492 -1.70 -30.22 -10.29
C VAL A 492 -2.53 -31.23 -9.52
N ALA A 493 -2.00 -31.78 -8.43
CA ALA A 493 -2.75 -32.59 -7.48
C ALA A 493 -3.47 -31.67 -6.49
N ALA A 494 -4.77 -31.44 -6.71
CA ALA A 494 -5.61 -30.55 -5.91
C ALA A 494 -6.65 -31.36 -5.11
N SER A 495 -7.40 -30.69 -4.22
CA SER A 495 -8.47 -31.31 -3.43
C SER A 495 -9.58 -31.92 -4.29
N ALA A 496 -9.82 -31.36 -5.48
CA ALA A 496 -10.76 -31.86 -6.47
C ALA A 496 -10.24 -33.05 -7.30
N GLY A 497 -8.99 -33.47 -7.09
CA GLY A 497 -8.28 -34.46 -7.88
C GLY A 497 -7.17 -33.84 -8.74
N THR A 498 -6.56 -34.67 -9.59
CA THR A 498 -5.52 -34.24 -10.53
C THR A 498 -6.12 -33.40 -11.66
N GLN A 499 -5.56 -32.22 -11.88
CA GLN A 499 -5.93 -31.30 -12.95
C GLN A 499 -4.73 -31.02 -13.86
N TYR A 500 -4.98 -30.66 -15.11
CA TYR A 500 -3.94 -30.32 -16.07
C TYR A 500 -4.14 -28.94 -16.65
N TRP A 501 -3.02 -28.28 -16.95
CA TRP A 501 -3.00 -26.98 -17.60
C TRP A 501 -1.92 -26.98 -18.67
N TYR A 502 -2.21 -26.33 -19.79
CA TYR A 502 -1.26 -26.14 -20.88
C TYR A 502 -1.01 -24.65 -21.08
N TYR A 503 0.26 -24.25 -21.05
CA TYR A 503 0.67 -22.88 -21.29
C TYR A 503 1.54 -22.80 -22.54
N ASP A 504 1.11 -22.01 -23.52
CA ASP A 504 1.90 -21.67 -24.69
C ASP A 504 2.39 -20.23 -24.57
N ALA A 505 3.67 -20.06 -24.19
CA ALA A 505 4.29 -18.76 -24.10
C ALA A 505 4.75 -18.22 -25.46
N SER A 506 4.61 -19.00 -26.55
CA SER A 506 4.85 -18.52 -27.90
C SER A 506 3.67 -17.69 -28.41
N GLY A 507 3.97 -16.61 -29.14
CA GLY A 507 2.93 -15.74 -29.67
C GLY A 507 2.16 -15.00 -28.57
N ALA A 508 0.87 -15.30 -28.41
CA ALA A 508 -0.09 -14.55 -27.60
C ALA A 508 -0.06 -14.85 -26.09
N ARG A 509 0.76 -15.82 -25.64
CA ARG A 509 0.91 -16.22 -24.22
C ARG A 509 -0.41 -16.67 -23.57
N THR A 510 -0.89 -17.83 -23.96
CA THR A 510 -2.21 -18.33 -23.53
C THR A 510 -2.10 -19.50 -22.57
N LEU A 511 -2.92 -19.47 -21.52
CA LEU A 511 -3.06 -20.53 -20.53
C LEU A 511 -4.42 -21.21 -20.73
N TYR A 512 -4.41 -22.53 -20.87
CA TYR A 512 -5.60 -23.35 -21.05
C TYR A 512 -5.72 -24.35 -19.91
N LYS A 513 -6.92 -24.46 -19.34
CA LYS A 513 -7.29 -25.65 -18.60
C LYS A 513 -7.36 -26.81 -19.58
N ALA A 514 -6.74 -27.93 -19.23
CA ALA A 514 -6.51 -29.02 -20.16
C ALA A 514 -7.13 -30.33 -19.68
N GLU A 515 -7.65 -31.10 -20.62
CA GLU A 515 -8.07 -32.48 -20.44
C GLU A 515 -7.00 -33.43 -21.01
N ALA A 516 -6.56 -34.39 -20.19
CA ALA A 516 -5.58 -35.40 -20.57
C ALA A 516 -5.83 -36.72 -19.81
N ASP A 517 -5.52 -37.84 -20.45
CA ASP A 517 -5.57 -39.18 -19.85
C ASP A 517 -4.24 -39.91 -20.06
N PHE A 518 -3.44 -39.96 -19.00
CA PHE A 518 -2.15 -40.65 -18.98
C PHE A 518 -2.24 -42.11 -18.52
N SER A 519 -3.44 -42.70 -18.52
CA SER A 519 -3.68 -44.09 -18.10
C SER A 519 -3.14 -44.39 -16.69
N GLY A 520 -3.29 -43.43 -15.78
CA GLY A 520 -2.91 -43.54 -14.37
C GLY A 520 -1.44 -43.24 -14.06
N LYS A 521 -0.66 -42.74 -15.03
CA LYS A 521 0.72 -42.27 -14.83
C LYS A 521 0.75 -40.75 -14.62
N ASP A 522 1.72 -40.28 -13.83
CA ASP A 522 2.06 -38.85 -13.80
C ASP A 522 2.80 -38.43 -15.07
N ILE A 523 2.74 -37.14 -15.42
CA ILE A 523 3.36 -36.61 -16.66
C ILE A 523 4.88 -36.82 -16.74
N ASN A 524 5.56 -37.07 -15.61
CA ASN A 524 6.99 -37.33 -15.54
C ASN A 524 7.36 -38.83 -15.42
N GLU A 525 6.39 -39.72 -15.56
CA GLU A 525 6.64 -41.16 -15.55
C GLU A 525 6.91 -41.72 -16.95
N GLU A 526 7.86 -42.66 -17.03
CA GLU A 526 8.26 -43.27 -18.29
C GLU A 526 7.06 -43.90 -19.03
N GLY A 527 6.87 -43.50 -20.29
CA GLY A 527 5.77 -43.92 -21.14
C GLY A 527 4.43 -43.28 -20.77
N ALA A 528 4.41 -42.12 -20.10
CA ALA A 528 3.24 -41.25 -20.05
C ALA A 528 3.00 -40.66 -21.45
N VAL A 529 1.79 -40.86 -22.01
CA VAL A 529 1.42 -40.35 -23.34
C VAL A 529 -0.05 -39.93 -23.29
N SER A 530 -0.36 -38.72 -23.79
CA SER A 530 -1.75 -38.27 -23.96
C SER A 530 -1.83 -37.19 -25.04
N LYS A 531 -3.00 -37.10 -25.69
CA LYS A 531 -3.43 -35.86 -26.34
C LYS A 531 -3.87 -34.88 -25.24
N ILE A 532 -3.46 -33.63 -25.37
CA ILE A 532 -3.81 -32.55 -24.46
C ILE A 532 -4.87 -31.72 -25.16
N ASN A 533 -6.08 -31.73 -24.62
CA ASN A 533 -7.20 -31.02 -25.21
C ASN A 533 -7.57 -29.80 -24.36
N ASP A 534 -8.06 -28.75 -24.98
CA ASP A 534 -8.73 -27.67 -24.24
C ASP A 534 -10.14 -28.09 -23.79
N GLU A 535 -10.83 -27.23 -23.05
CA GLU A 535 -12.20 -27.47 -22.57
C GLU A 535 -13.24 -27.58 -23.70
N SER A 536 -12.91 -27.15 -24.93
CA SER A 536 -13.77 -27.33 -26.10
C SER A 536 -13.61 -28.72 -26.75
N GLY A 537 -12.59 -29.48 -26.32
CA GLY A 537 -12.19 -30.77 -26.88
C GLY A 537 -11.22 -30.66 -28.06
N GLU A 538 -10.68 -29.48 -28.35
CA GLU A 538 -9.65 -29.31 -29.39
C GLU A 538 -8.29 -29.78 -28.86
N THR A 539 -7.64 -30.69 -29.59
CA THR A 539 -6.28 -31.13 -29.26
C THR A 539 -5.27 -30.03 -29.55
N LEU A 540 -4.67 -29.51 -28.48
CA LEU A 540 -3.62 -28.48 -28.51
C LEU A 540 -2.27 -29.08 -28.90
N VAL A 541 -1.92 -30.22 -28.30
CA VAL A 541 -0.63 -30.90 -28.47
C VAL A 541 -0.75 -32.38 -28.10
N LYS A 542 0.12 -33.23 -28.64
CA LYS A 542 0.33 -34.59 -28.13
C LYS A 542 1.60 -34.61 -27.27
N TYR A 543 1.45 -35.02 -26.02
CA TYR A 543 2.55 -35.13 -25.06
C TYR A 543 3.02 -36.57 -24.95
N SER A 544 4.34 -36.75 -24.83
CA SER A 544 4.93 -38.01 -24.37
C SER A 544 6.12 -37.77 -23.45
N PHE A 545 6.33 -38.69 -22.50
CA PHE A 545 7.52 -38.73 -21.67
C PHE A 545 8.26 -40.04 -21.89
N ALA A 546 9.46 -39.97 -22.47
CA ALA A 546 10.27 -41.13 -22.78
C ALA A 546 11.75 -40.84 -22.59
N ASN A 547 12.49 -41.83 -22.06
CA ASN A 547 13.91 -41.72 -21.72
C ASN A 547 14.23 -40.53 -20.80
N GLY A 548 13.31 -40.19 -19.89
CA GLY A 548 13.45 -39.03 -19.00
C GLY A 548 13.25 -37.67 -19.67
N VAL A 549 12.72 -37.63 -20.90
CA VAL A 549 12.57 -36.41 -21.70
C VAL A 549 11.08 -36.20 -22.03
N PRO A 550 10.51 -35.03 -21.69
CA PRO A 550 9.19 -34.62 -22.18
C PRO A 550 9.27 -34.16 -23.63
N VAL A 551 8.31 -34.58 -24.45
CA VAL A 551 8.20 -34.27 -25.87
C VAL A 551 6.80 -33.74 -26.16
N PHE A 552 6.76 -32.60 -26.84
CA PHE A 552 5.53 -31.92 -27.24
C PHE A 552 5.43 -31.97 -28.77
N MET A 553 4.53 -32.79 -29.29
CA MET A 553 4.26 -32.89 -30.72
C MET A 553 3.12 -31.93 -31.08
N LEU A 554 3.44 -30.88 -31.83
CA LEU A 554 2.47 -29.94 -32.37
C LEU A 554 1.71 -30.56 -33.53
N LYS A 555 0.50 -30.03 -33.78
CA LYS A 555 -0.35 -30.47 -34.88
C LYS A 555 0.32 -30.21 -36.23
N GLY A 556 0.55 -31.26 -36.99
CA GLY A 556 1.09 -31.23 -38.33
C GLY A 556 0.16 -30.55 -39.34
N ALA A 557 0.75 -29.91 -40.35
CA ALA A 557 0.02 -29.20 -41.40
C ALA A 557 -0.74 -30.14 -42.37
N GLU A 558 -0.47 -31.43 -42.29
CA GLU A 558 -1.17 -32.50 -43.00
C GLU A 558 -2.51 -32.87 -42.36
N ALA A 559 -2.81 -32.40 -41.14
CA ALA A 559 -4.08 -32.70 -40.48
C ALA A 559 -5.27 -32.33 -41.37
N GLY A 560 -6.22 -33.25 -41.55
CA GLY A 560 -7.39 -33.04 -42.38
C GLY A 560 -8.02 -34.32 -42.90
N THR A 561 -9.13 -34.15 -43.62
CA THR A 561 -9.82 -35.23 -44.33
C THR A 561 -9.57 -35.10 -45.83
N TYR A 562 -9.16 -36.20 -46.46
CA TYR A 562 -8.78 -36.28 -47.86
C TYR A 562 -9.60 -37.34 -48.58
N SER A 563 -10.13 -36.98 -49.75
CA SER A 563 -10.88 -37.89 -50.62
C SER A 563 -9.96 -38.63 -51.60
N GLY A 564 -10.15 -39.93 -51.76
CA GLY A 564 -9.40 -40.74 -52.73
C GLY A 564 -10.11 -42.04 -53.09
N GLU A 565 -9.50 -42.82 -53.98
CA GLU A 565 -10.12 -44.00 -54.58
C GLU A 565 -10.43 -45.13 -53.57
N SER A 566 -9.71 -45.17 -52.45
CA SER A 566 -9.87 -46.18 -51.38
C SER A 566 -10.65 -45.67 -50.18
N GLY A 567 -11.54 -44.68 -50.38
CA GLY A 567 -12.34 -44.08 -49.31
C GLY A 567 -11.66 -42.88 -48.67
N GLU A 568 -12.21 -42.35 -47.58
CA GLU A 568 -11.66 -41.17 -46.90
C GLU A 568 -10.40 -41.51 -46.10
N LEU A 569 -9.36 -40.69 -46.25
CA LEU A 569 -8.20 -40.64 -45.38
C LEU A 569 -8.40 -39.49 -44.38
N VAL A 570 -8.31 -39.75 -43.09
CA VAL A 570 -8.40 -38.74 -42.03
C VAL A 570 -7.07 -38.76 -41.28
N LEU A 571 -6.36 -37.64 -41.26
CA LEU A 571 -5.09 -37.46 -40.54
C LEU A 571 -5.30 -36.47 -39.40
N ASP A 572 -4.85 -36.80 -38.20
CA ASP A 572 -5.07 -35.97 -37.02
C ASP A 572 -3.99 -34.89 -36.80
N GLY A 573 -2.85 -34.98 -37.49
CA GLY A 573 -1.70 -34.10 -37.32
C GLY A 573 -0.68 -34.57 -36.27
N PHE A 574 -0.89 -35.74 -35.66
CA PHE A 574 -0.09 -36.29 -34.57
C PHE A 574 0.35 -37.74 -34.81
N GLY A 575 0.31 -38.17 -36.07
CA GLY A 575 0.70 -39.51 -36.52
C GLY A 575 -0.38 -40.59 -36.35
N GLU A 576 -1.64 -40.22 -36.06
CA GLU A 576 -2.77 -41.16 -36.02
C GLU A 576 -3.85 -40.78 -37.04
N GLY A 577 -4.50 -41.77 -37.62
CA GLY A 577 -5.50 -41.51 -38.63
C GLY A 577 -6.38 -42.68 -38.94
N SER A 578 -7.20 -42.52 -39.98
CA SER A 578 -7.98 -43.61 -40.52
C SER A 578 -8.04 -43.58 -42.04
N LEU A 579 -8.07 -44.76 -42.65
CA LEU A 579 -8.28 -44.95 -44.07
C LEU A 579 -9.52 -45.82 -44.28
N ALA A 580 -10.54 -45.30 -44.98
CA ALA A 580 -11.86 -45.92 -45.11
C ALA A 580 -12.47 -46.35 -43.76
N GLY A 581 -12.25 -45.55 -42.71
CA GLY A 581 -12.72 -45.82 -41.35
C GLY A 581 -11.89 -46.86 -40.57
N THR A 582 -10.86 -47.46 -41.18
CA THR A 582 -9.91 -48.33 -40.48
C THR A 582 -8.87 -47.47 -39.78
N GLN A 583 -8.77 -47.58 -38.45
CA GLN A 583 -7.81 -46.83 -37.64
C GLN A 583 -6.38 -47.36 -37.83
N GLY A 584 -5.41 -46.45 -37.74
CA GLY A 584 -4.00 -46.76 -37.88
C GLY A 584 -3.11 -45.58 -37.50
N THR A 585 -1.80 -45.74 -37.71
CA THR A 585 -0.80 -44.68 -37.55
C THR A 585 -0.29 -44.24 -38.90
N TYR A 586 0.35 -43.09 -38.98
CA TYR A 586 1.02 -42.68 -40.20
C TYR A 586 2.33 -41.94 -39.92
N ASP A 587 3.25 -42.08 -40.86
CA ASP A 587 4.41 -41.20 -40.99
C ASP A 587 4.17 -40.27 -42.18
N VAL A 588 4.69 -39.05 -42.10
CA VAL A 588 4.58 -38.05 -43.16
C VAL A 588 5.94 -37.42 -43.45
N ASP A 589 6.28 -37.34 -44.73
CA ASP A 589 7.43 -36.57 -45.22
C ASP A 589 6.98 -35.70 -46.42
N GLY A 590 6.91 -34.39 -46.20
CA GLY A 590 6.30 -33.47 -47.16
C GLY A 590 4.80 -33.73 -47.35
N ASN A 591 4.43 -34.21 -48.52
CA ASN A 591 3.07 -34.65 -48.86
C ASN A 591 3.00 -36.17 -49.04
N ILE A 592 4.07 -36.92 -48.78
CA ILE A 592 4.06 -38.38 -48.83
C ILE A 592 3.63 -38.88 -47.45
N VAL A 593 2.56 -39.65 -47.41
CA VAL A 593 2.01 -40.26 -46.20
C VAL A 593 2.12 -41.77 -46.32
N VAL A 594 2.70 -42.40 -45.30
CA VAL A 594 2.76 -43.85 -45.15
C VAL A 594 1.81 -44.23 -44.03
N PHE A 595 0.58 -44.60 -44.37
CA PHE A 595 -0.43 -45.02 -43.41
C PHE A 595 -0.27 -46.52 -43.10
N THR A 596 -0.20 -46.89 -41.83
CA THR A 596 -0.08 -48.27 -41.38
C THR A 596 -1.28 -48.64 -40.53
N ASP A 597 -2.06 -49.64 -40.98
CA ASP A 597 -3.24 -50.10 -40.26
C ASP A 597 -2.89 -50.94 -39.01
N ALA A 598 -3.89 -51.27 -38.20
CA ALA A 598 -3.71 -52.11 -37.01
C ALA A 598 -3.19 -53.54 -37.31
N SER A 599 -3.27 -54.00 -38.57
CA SER A 599 -2.71 -55.28 -39.02
C SER A 599 -1.25 -55.14 -39.49
N SER A 600 -0.64 -53.98 -39.30
CA SER A 600 0.72 -53.63 -39.76
C SER A 600 0.87 -53.65 -41.28
N VAL A 601 -0.22 -53.38 -42.02
CA VAL A 601 -0.18 -53.20 -43.47
C VAL A 601 0.01 -51.72 -43.77
N SER A 602 1.12 -51.38 -44.41
CA SER A 602 1.44 -50.01 -44.82
C SER A 602 0.92 -49.71 -46.23
N THR A 603 0.33 -48.54 -46.40
CA THR A 603 -0.16 -47.98 -47.67
C THR A 603 0.47 -46.61 -47.85
N THR A 604 1.26 -46.45 -48.91
CA THR A 604 1.87 -45.17 -49.28
C THR A 604 0.95 -44.38 -50.20
N MET A 605 0.83 -43.09 -49.93
CA MET A 605 -0.03 -42.17 -50.67
C MET A 605 0.58 -40.77 -50.70
N THR A 606 0.18 -39.97 -51.68
CA THR A 606 0.47 -38.54 -51.70
C THR A 606 -0.79 -37.75 -51.45
N ILE A 607 -0.69 -36.70 -50.63
CA ILE A 607 -1.81 -35.83 -50.26
C ILE A 607 -1.72 -34.47 -50.97
N ASP A 608 -2.86 -33.92 -51.37
CA ASP A 608 -2.98 -32.53 -51.79
C ASP A 608 -3.76 -31.76 -50.73
N LYS A 609 -3.03 -30.94 -49.96
CA LYS A 609 -3.56 -30.08 -48.88
C LYS A 609 -4.47 -28.96 -49.37
N VAL A 610 -4.44 -28.63 -50.66
CA VAL A 610 -5.28 -27.57 -51.26
C VAL A 610 -6.59 -28.15 -51.76
N SER A 611 -6.53 -29.25 -52.51
CA SER A 611 -7.74 -29.90 -53.02
C SER A 611 -8.40 -30.87 -52.03
N HIS A 612 -7.74 -31.16 -50.90
CA HIS A 612 -8.16 -32.17 -49.93
C HIS A 612 -8.41 -33.54 -50.58
N THR A 613 -7.48 -33.96 -51.44
CA THR A 613 -7.50 -35.28 -52.08
C THR A 613 -6.22 -36.05 -51.79
N TYR A 614 -6.24 -37.37 -51.97
CA TYR A 614 -5.03 -38.19 -51.96
C TYR A 614 -5.02 -39.17 -53.13
N ALA A 615 -3.81 -39.56 -53.54
CA ALA A 615 -3.58 -40.60 -54.55
C ALA A 615 -2.77 -41.74 -53.95
N LEU A 616 -3.16 -42.98 -54.26
CA LEU A 616 -2.38 -44.16 -53.85
C LEU A 616 -1.12 -44.28 -54.70
N ILE A 617 -0.04 -44.74 -54.08
CA ILE A 617 1.16 -45.15 -54.79
C ILE A 617 1.05 -46.65 -55.03
N GLY A 618 0.80 -47.02 -56.30
CA GLY A 618 0.28 -48.34 -56.68
C GLY A 618 1.29 -49.49 -56.68
N GLY A 619 2.58 -49.24 -56.44
CA GLY A 619 3.63 -50.27 -56.52
C GLY A 619 4.70 -50.18 -55.42
N GLU A 620 5.15 -51.35 -54.95
CA GLU A 620 6.36 -51.51 -54.14
C GLU A 620 7.59 -51.40 -55.06
N GLY A 621 7.93 -50.19 -55.49
CA GLY A 621 9.09 -49.92 -56.33
C GLY A 621 10.10 -49.06 -55.61
N GLU A 622 11.10 -49.66 -54.96
CA GLU A 622 12.32 -48.89 -54.69
C GLU A 622 12.89 -48.41 -56.03
N TRP A 623 13.36 -47.17 -56.07
CA TRP A 623 14.05 -46.67 -57.24
C TRP A 623 15.35 -47.46 -57.46
N ASP A 624 15.46 -48.13 -58.60
CA ASP A 624 16.62 -48.92 -59.02
C ASP A 624 17.29 -48.36 -60.30
N GLY A 625 16.89 -47.16 -60.72
CA GLY A 625 17.42 -46.46 -61.89
C GLY A 625 18.62 -45.55 -61.56
N PRO A 626 19.07 -44.75 -62.53
CA PRO A 626 20.10 -43.72 -62.31
C PRO A 626 19.69 -42.72 -61.23
N THR A 627 20.65 -42.17 -60.49
CA THR A 627 20.37 -41.19 -59.43
C THR A 627 20.60 -39.75 -59.87
N GLU A 628 21.19 -39.50 -61.03
CA GLU A 628 21.44 -38.14 -61.53
C GLU A 628 20.81 -37.93 -62.89
N PHE A 629 20.03 -36.87 -63.02
CA PHE A 629 19.36 -36.45 -64.23
C PHE A 629 19.64 -34.98 -64.50
N SER A 630 19.84 -34.63 -65.78
CA SER A 630 20.04 -33.24 -66.15
C SER A 630 19.37 -32.87 -67.48
N LEU A 631 19.07 -31.58 -67.62
CA LEU A 631 18.58 -30.96 -68.84
C LEU A 631 19.18 -29.56 -68.98
N ILE A 632 19.48 -29.19 -70.22
CA ILE A 632 19.78 -27.81 -70.60
C ILE A 632 18.69 -27.37 -71.58
N THR A 633 17.93 -26.32 -71.23
CA THR A 633 16.85 -25.77 -72.08
C THR A 633 17.00 -24.26 -72.26
N GLU A 634 16.36 -23.70 -73.28
CA GLU A 634 16.33 -22.26 -73.56
C GLU A 634 14.95 -21.61 -73.31
N THR A 635 14.03 -22.34 -72.67
CA THR A 635 12.63 -21.97 -72.41
C THR A 635 12.41 -21.05 -71.19
N GLY A 636 13.48 -20.51 -70.61
CA GLY A 636 13.40 -19.66 -69.43
C GLY A 636 13.16 -18.18 -69.74
N VAL A 637 12.43 -17.49 -68.85
CA VAL A 637 12.08 -16.06 -68.95
C VAL A 637 12.69 -15.31 -67.76
N GLY A 638 13.30 -14.16 -68.02
CA GLY A 638 13.73 -13.22 -66.97
C GLY A 638 15.24 -13.22 -66.60
N GLY A 639 16.11 -13.93 -67.33
CA GLY A 639 17.57 -13.91 -67.15
C GLY A 639 18.35 -13.41 -68.38
N PRO A 640 19.63 -13.01 -68.23
CA PRO A 640 20.47 -12.61 -69.37
C PRO A 640 20.99 -13.85 -70.16
N SER A 641 20.46 -14.06 -71.37
CA SER A 641 20.83 -15.11 -72.36
C SER A 641 20.65 -16.57 -71.90
N ASN A 642 19.70 -17.23 -72.56
CA ASN A 642 18.77 -18.16 -71.95
C ASN A 642 19.23 -19.61 -72.03
N LYS A 643 20.15 -20.05 -71.17
CA LYS A 643 20.26 -21.48 -70.85
C LYS A 643 19.84 -21.71 -69.41
N VAL A 644 18.87 -22.59 -69.22
CA VAL A 644 18.47 -23.08 -67.90
C VAL A 644 19.04 -24.48 -67.76
N PHE A 645 19.83 -24.68 -66.73
CA PHE A 645 20.25 -26.01 -66.29
C PHE A 645 19.28 -26.47 -65.22
N ILE A 646 18.68 -27.63 -65.42
CA ILE A 646 17.88 -28.32 -64.43
C ILE A 646 18.57 -29.63 -64.10
N THR A 647 18.76 -29.91 -62.82
CA THR A 647 19.32 -31.16 -62.33
C THR A 647 18.42 -31.74 -61.27
N VAL A 648 18.19 -33.04 -61.34
CA VAL A 648 17.56 -33.84 -60.28
C VAL A 648 18.58 -34.88 -59.83
N THR A 649 18.90 -34.88 -58.55
CA THR A 649 19.78 -35.87 -57.92
C THR A 649 18.96 -36.62 -56.87
N LEU A 650 18.63 -37.87 -57.14
CA LEU A 650 18.00 -38.79 -56.20
C LEU A 650 19.02 -39.34 -55.20
N ASP A 651 18.54 -39.70 -54.02
CA ASP A 651 19.32 -40.10 -52.85
C ASP A 651 20.46 -39.12 -52.52
N SER A 652 20.19 -37.82 -52.70
CA SER A 652 21.16 -36.76 -52.48
C SER A 652 21.38 -36.53 -50.98
N GLY A 653 22.28 -37.32 -50.39
CA GLY A 653 22.58 -37.29 -48.96
C GLY A 653 22.00 -38.51 -48.24
N GLU A 654 20.67 -38.62 -48.22
CA GLU A 654 19.94 -39.73 -47.59
C GLU A 654 19.04 -40.45 -48.60
N LYS A 655 18.86 -41.77 -48.43
CA LYS A 655 17.98 -42.59 -49.29
C LYS A 655 16.55 -42.08 -49.20
N GLY A 656 15.88 -41.90 -50.35
CA GLY A 656 14.52 -41.39 -50.42
C GLY A 656 14.40 -39.86 -50.53
N GLN A 657 15.52 -39.13 -50.53
CA GLN A 657 15.52 -37.68 -50.79
C GLN A 657 16.02 -37.35 -52.20
N ALA A 658 15.39 -36.38 -52.84
CA ALA A 658 15.77 -35.87 -54.14
C ALA A 658 16.07 -34.37 -54.06
N LYS A 659 17.25 -33.99 -54.54
CA LYS A 659 17.61 -32.60 -54.77
C LYS A 659 17.22 -32.19 -56.18
N ILE A 660 16.41 -31.15 -56.29
CA ILE A 660 16.14 -30.48 -57.56
C ILE A 660 16.76 -29.09 -57.55
N GLN A 661 17.54 -28.79 -58.59
CA GLN A 661 18.10 -27.46 -58.82
C GLN A 661 17.76 -27.00 -60.23
N ALA A 662 17.24 -25.78 -60.35
CA ALA A 662 17.08 -25.08 -61.62
C ALA A 662 17.83 -23.75 -61.55
N ARG A 663 18.70 -23.48 -62.51
CA ARG A 663 19.51 -22.26 -62.56
C ARG A 663 19.58 -21.68 -63.96
N PHE A 664 19.47 -20.36 -64.07
CA PHE A 664 19.88 -19.62 -65.25
C PHE A 664 21.40 -19.62 -65.34
N PHE A 665 21.92 -19.85 -66.54
CA PHE A 665 23.34 -19.84 -66.85
C PHE A 665 23.58 -18.99 -68.09
N GLY A 666 24.33 -17.90 -67.92
CA GLY A 666 24.60 -16.95 -69.00
C GLY A 666 25.53 -15.81 -68.57
N PRO A 667 25.94 -14.94 -69.51
CA PRO A 667 26.71 -13.76 -69.18
C PRO A 667 25.93 -12.82 -68.24
N TYR A 668 26.56 -12.41 -67.15
CA TYR A 668 26.06 -11.61 -66.03
C TYR A 668 25.55 -10.22 -66.46
N ASN A 669 26.06 -9.69 -67.58
CA ASN A 669 25.65 -8.43 -68.18
C ASN A 669 25.70 -8.54 -69.71
N SER A 670 24.75 -7.92 -70.42
CA SER A 670 24.79 -7.77 -71.88
C SER A 670 26.03 -7.02 -72.39
N ASP A 671 26.67 -6.24 -71.52
CA ASP A 671 27.84 -5.42 -71.87
C ASP A 671 29.19 -6.11 -71.66
N ASP A 672 29.22 -7.25 -70.94
CA ASP A 672 30.44 -8.07 -70.78
C ASP A 672 30.15 -9.53 -71.15
N PRO A 673 30.38 -9.93 -72.41
CA PRO A 673 30.14 -11.29 -72.89
C PRO A 673 31.09 -12.34 -72.28
N TYR A 674 32.02 -11.96 -71.40
CA TYR A 674 32.97 -12.87 -70.74
C TYR A 674 32.71 -13.06 -69.24
N ALA A 675 31.86 -12.23 -68.62
CA ALA A 675 31.45 -12.40 -67.23
C ALA A 675 30.33 -13.45 -67.14
N TYR A 676 30.65 -14.72 -66.94
CA TYR A 676 29.64 -15.77 -66.77
C TYR A 676 29.11 -15.80 -65.33
N GLY A 677 27.79 -15.79 -65.17
CA GLY A 677 27.11 -15.95 -63.88
C GLY A 677 26.07 -17.06 -63.91
N SER A 678 25.79 -17.63 -62.74
CA SER A 678 24.63 -18.50 -62.53
C SER A 678 23.67 -17.84 -61.56
N GLU A 679 22.38 -17.84 -61.87
CA GLU A 679 21.32 -17.41 -60.97
C GLU A 679 20.41 -18.58 -60.66
N GLU A 680 20.21 -18.87 -59.38
CA GLU A 680 19.40 -19.99 -58.92
C GLU A 680 17.91 -19.62 -58.91
N LEU A 681 17.07 -20.44 -59.56
CA LEU A 681 15.61 -20.30 -59.47
C LEU A 681 15.10 -21.05 -58.25
N ILE A 682 15.44 -22.34 -58.18
CA ILE A 682 15.13 -23.24 -57.08
C ILE A 682 16.34 -24.13 -56.81
N ASN A 683 16.48 -24.53 -55.56
CA ASN A 683 17.48 -25.49 -55.09
C ASN A 683 16.97 -26.01 -53.76
N ASP A 684 16.32 -27.16 -53.82
CA ASP A 684 15.64 -27.74 -52.69
C ASP A 684 15.88 -29.24 -52.67
N THR A 685 15.91 -29.81 -51.46
CA THR A 685 16.07 -31.25 -51.24
C THR A 685 14.87 -31.70 -50.43
N GLN A 686 14.10 -32.63 -50.99
CA GLN A 686 12.87 -33.12 -50.39
C GLN A 686 12.69 -34.61 -50.63
N ALA A 687 11.80 -35.26 -49.88
CA ALA A 687 11.46 -36.65 -50.11
C ALA A 687 10.91 -36.88 -51.52
N TYR A 688 11.23 -38.03 -52.11
CA TYR A 688 10.63 -38.50 -53.34
C TYR A 688 10.01 -39.88 -53.20
N VAL A 689 9.01 -40.15 -54.04
CA VAL A 689 8.40 -41.47 -54.18
C VAL A 689 8.30 -41.84 -55.65
N TYR A 690 8.57 -43.11 -55.96
CA TYR A 690 8.40 -43.69 -57.29
C TYR A 690 7.18 -44.61 -57.30
N ASP A 691 6.20 -44.31 -58.15
CA ASP A 691 5.08 -45.19 -58.43
C ASP A 691 5.41 -46.04 -59.66
N SER A 692 5.77 -47.30 -59.44
CA SER A 692 6.06 -48.23 -60.55
C SER A 692 4.84 -48.62 -61.37
N SER A 693 3.63 -48.49 -60.83
CA SER A 693 2.39 -48.82 -61.53
C SER A 693 1.93 -47.70 -62.44
N ALA A 694 2.12 -46.45 -62.01
CA ALA A 694 1.87 -45.26 -62.82
C ALA A 694 3.06 -44.85 -63.70
N GLU A 695 4.24 -45.44 -63.47
CA GLU A 695 5.51 -45.01 -64.05
C GLU A 695 5.80 -43.52 -63.78
N THR A 696 5.54 -43.07 -62.55
CA THR A 696 5.76 -41.67 -62.14
C THR A 696 6.74 -41.53 -60.98
N LEU A 697 7.47 -40.42 -60.95
CA LEU A 697 8.34 -40.04 -59.83
C LEU A 697 7.90 -38.68 -59.30
N ILE A 698 7.67 -38.59 -58.00
CA ILE A 698 7.17 -37.38 -57.35
C ILE A 698 8.23 -36.91 -56.36
N ILE A 699 8.73 -35.68 -56.52
CA ILE A 699 9.51 -34.99 -55.49
C ILE A 699 8.53 -34.10 -54.72
N SER A 700 8.35 -34.38 -53.44
CA SER A 700 7.28 -33.77 -52.68
C SER A 700 7.66 -32.41 -52.09
N ASN A 701 6.70 -31.49 -52.00
CA ASN A 701 6.79 -30.29 -51.15
C ASN A 701 7.96 -29.33 -51.47
N VAL A 702 8.40 -29.30 -52.75
CA VAL A 702 9.48 -28.46 -53.27
C VAL A 702 9.11 -26.98 -53.17
N LEU A 703 10.00 -26.18 -52.58
CA LEU A 703 9.84 -24.73 -52.46
C LEU A 703 10.02 -24.03 -53.81
N GLN A 704 8.98 -23.35 -54.28
CA GLN A 704 8.95 -22.60 -55.54
C GLN A 704 8.36 -21.21 -55.34
N GLY A 705 8.58 -20.30 -56.29
CA GLY A 705 7.90 -19.00 -56.31
C GLY A 705 6.41 -19.12 -56.63
N LYS A 706 5.61 -18.15 -56.18
CA LYS A 706 4.20 -18.03 -56.58
C LYS A 706 4.09 -17.44 -57.99
N SER A 707 3.18 -18.00 -58.79
CA SER A 707 2.91 -17.46 -60.13
C SER A 707 2.34 -16.04 -60.06
N GLY A 708 3.03 -15.10 -60.70
CA GLY A 708 2.58 -13.71 -60.83
C GLY A 708 2.55 -12.87 -59.54
N ALA A 709 3.03 -13.41 -58.41
CA ALA A 709 3.00 -12.73 -57.11
C ALA A 709 4.29 -12.97 -56.33
N TRP A 710 4.73 -11.96 -55.58
CA TRP A 710 5.86 -12.13 -54.67
C TRP A 710 5.52 -13.12 -53.55
N GLY A 711 6.52 -13.93 -53.16
CA GLY A 711 6.40 -14.97 -52.15
C GLY A 711 6.64 -16.37 -52.74
N SER A 712 6.73 -17.34 -51.84
CA SER A 712 6.97 -18.74 -52.16
C SER A 712 5.82 -19.63 -51.72
N GLU A 713 5.72 -20.80 -52.33
CA GLU A 713 4.80 -21.87 -52.00
C GLU A 713 5.53 -23.21 -52.10
N ARG A 714 4.97 -24.26 -51.50
CA ARG A 714 5.51 -25.61 -51.62
C ARG A 714 4.59 -26.45 -52.50
N LYS A 715 5.16 -27.13 -53.48
CA LYS A 715 4.44 -27.92 -54.49
C LYS A 715 5.19 -29.20 -54.80
N ASP A 716 4.44 -30.24 -55.10
CA ASP A 716 5.02 -31.47 -55.64
C ASP A 716 5.48 -31.25 -57.09
N ILE A 717 6.60 -31.85 -57.46
CA ILE A 717 7.09 -31.93 -58.83
C ILE A 717 6.93 -33.37 -59.29
N VAL A 718 6.10 -33.58 -60.29
CA VAL A 718 5.75 -34.91 -60.80
C VAL A 718 6.41 -35.12 -62.17
N PHE A 719 7.03 -36.28 -62.32
CA PHE A 719 7.65 -36.74 -63.55
C PHE A 719 6.98 -38.01 -64.07
N GLU A 720 6.79 -38.11 -65.38
CA GLU A 720 6.64 -39.39 -66.07
C GLU A 720 8.03 -40.00 -66.27
N VAL A 721 8.17 -41.28 -65.94
CA VAL A 721 9.44 -42.02 -66.01
C VAL A 721 9.45 -42.87 -67.28
N SER A 722 10.54 -42.82 -68.05
CA SER A 722 10.66 -43.68 -69.22
C SER A 722 10.73 -45.17 -68.83
N PRO A 723 10.32 -46.11 -69.71
CA PRO A 723 10.38 -47.55 -69.40
C PRO A 723 11.79 -48.09 -69.06
N ASP A 724 12.85 -47.43 -69.55
CA ASP A 724 14.25 -47.75 -69.24
C ASP A 724 14.81 -46.95 -68.05
N LYS A 725 13.99 -46.10 -67.42
CA LYS A 725 14.35 -45.15 -66.34
C LYS A 725 15.47 -44.17 -66.71
N GLY A 726 15.82 -44.08 -67.99
CA GLY A 726 16.84 -43.20 -68.53
C GLY A 726 16.41 -41.74 -68.65
N SER A 727 15.12 -41.44 -68.54
CA SER A 727 14.61 -40.07 -68.55
C SER A 727 13.42 -39.82 -67.62
N LEU A 728 13.32 -38.57 -67.18
CA LEU A 728 12.23 -38.03 -66.34
C LEU A 728 11.57 -36.86 -67.05
N THR A 729 10.28 -36.95 -67.37
CA THR A 729 9.54 -35.93 -68.13
C THR A 729 8.60 -35.16 -67.22
N PHE A 730 8.71 -33.83 -67.19
CA PHE A 730 7.83 -33.00 -66.37
C PHE A 730 6.37 -33.07 -66.82
N THR A 731 5.45 -33.24 -65.86
CA THR A 731 4.00 -33.16 -66.09
C THR A 731 3.41 -31.77 -65.81
N MET A 732 4.20 -30.91 -65.17
CA MET A 732 3.83 -29.54 -64.82
C MET A 732 4.30 -28.52 -65.87
N ASP A 733 3.78 -27.30 -65.78
CA ASP A 733 4.06 -26.28 -66.79
C ASP A 733 5.29 -25.41 -66.51
N TRP A 734 5.52 -25.03 -65.24
CA TRP A 734 6.50 -23.98 -64.90
C TRP A 734 7.22 -24.26 -63.59
N ILE A 735 8.55 -24.14 -63.59
CA ILE A 735 9.32 -23.95 -62.34
C ILE A 735 9.56 -22.44 -62.16
N ILE A 736 9.15 -21.90 -61.01
CA ILE A 736 9.17 -20.46 -60.74
C ILE A 736 10.21 -20.15 -59.66
N SER A 737 10.99 -19.10 -59.87
CA SER A 737 12.02 -18.66 -58.92
C SER A 737 11.43 -18.24 -57.58
N THR A 738 12.01 -18.72 -56.49
CA THR A 738 11.65 -18.29 -55.12
C THR A 738 11.99 -16.83 -54.85
N ALA A 739 12.92 -16.25 -55.62
CA ALA A 739 13.43 -14.90 -55.43
C ALA A 739 12.74 -13.85 -56.31
N ASN A 740 12.10 -14.23 -57.43
CA ASN A 740 11.44 -13.28 -58.32
C ASN A 740 10.33 -13.93 -59.15
N PRO A 741 9.06 -13.51 -59.00
CA PRO A 741 7.93 -14.13 -59.71
C PRO A 741 7.96 -13.93 -61.24
N ASN A 742 8.77 -13.00 -61.74
CA ASN A 742 8.97 -12.79 -63.18
C ASN A 742 10.06 -13.69 -63.78
N LYS A 743 10.72 -14.52 -62.96
CA LYS A 743 11.78 -15.44 -63.38
C LYS A 743 11.29 -16.88 -63.28
N TYR A 744 11.15 -17.56 -64.41
CA TYR A 744 10.61 -18.92 -64.47
C TYR A 744 11.15 -19.69 -65.68
N VAL A 745 11.02 -21.01 -65.65
CA VAL A 745 11.29 -21.89 -66.79
C VAL A 745 10.05 -22.69 -67.15
N GLY A 746 9.65 -22.64 -68.42
CA GLY A 746 8.61 -23.52 -68.95
C GLY A 746 9.14 -24.93 -69.13
N VAL A 747 8.50 -25.89 -68.47
CA VAL A 747 8.94 -27.29 -68.39
C VAL A 747 7.96 -28.29 -68.98
N THR A 748 6.77 -27.87 -69.45
CA THR A 748 5.77 -28.77 -70.04
C THR A 748 6.38 -29.71 -71.08
N GLY A 749 6.36 -31.02 -70.80
CA GLY A 749 6.86 -32.06 -71.71
C GLY A 749 8.38 -32.07 -71.93
N LEU A 750 9.17 -31.32 -71.14
CA LEU A 750 10.62 -31.42 -71.16
C LEU A 750 11.08 -32.64 -70.37
N SER A 751 12.07 -33.36 -70.91
CA SER A 751 12.64 -34.55 -70.28
C SER A 751 14.08 -34.31 -69.82
N LEU A 752 14.38 -34.60 -68.57
CA LEU A 752 15.75 -34.76 -68.09
C LEU A 752 16.28 -36.13 -68.49
N THR A 753 17.56 -36.21 -68.85
CA THR A 753 18.22 -37.47 -69.18
C THR A 753 19.20 -37.86 -68.09
N ALA A 754 19.32 -39.16 -67.85
CA ALA A 754 20.31 -39.70 -66.92
C ALA A 754 21.72 -39.22 -67.30
N VAL A 755 22.49 -38.82 -66.30
CA VAL A 755 23.91 -38.48 -66.45
C VAL A 755 24.70 -39.77 -66.33
N GLU A 756 25.50 -40.08 -67.36
CA GLU A 756 26.40 -41.25 -67.37
C GLU A 756 27.59 -41.11 -66.41
#